data_AF-A0A4Q1SWP8-F1
#
_entry.id   AF-A0A4Q1SWP8-F1
#
_cell.length_a   1.000
_cell.length_b   1.000
_cell.length_c   1.000
_cell.angle_alpha   90.00
_cell.angle_beta   90.00
_cell.angle_gamma   90.00
#
_symmetry.space_group_name_H-M   'P 1'
#
loop_
_entity.id
_entity.type
_entity.pdbx_description
1 polymer ?
#
loop_
_entity_poly.entity_id
_entity_poly.type
_entity_poly.pdbx_seq_one_letter_code
_entity_poly.pdbx_strand_id
1 'polypeptide(L)'
;MGNFPTKSLALAFILLFSLVNHSVAEMEDPSKTRSHHAHHHQEEPSDPEYEKKLRTQTEAIRSIVERMNSQNSQDSPNGMMSFMNIPQLHTDYIALALIEFPDVAHNQLSDPFYRFQTDFSPEHYERMLFNQEGYVTPEGTAITTMAQYFYEQSGGTWTVDGESTPWIQSVHESVYYGENSNSMYDVHDRELVAETLDHVGTMIQGKEHLYDQRDPYDSDGDGDLYEPDGMLDNLMVVYAGESENTLDEPDLIWPKKSHLEGPTRIPGTSLLAYDFTLQSEFSGTGLFAHEYSHNLGLPDLYDTTSFGSRGLIGTPVGAWSLMDEGGRMGMPVETLPTGFDPWSKMFLQTVYGGRWIEPIELDYDQLDSAQPVLLTEATDFDPHGKLLKINLPDQEIERSVQPLGTFSYYTGKENLMSLQLTSDVIDLTPSENVTLHFDSFRWIEEGYDFFTVSVIDEVYREGVEIASFSDRTSDWEHQELDLSAFAGRPIQLHFAYKTDQYVVEEGVFLDEIKVVADGQTIFYDNVESDPKFQNDGFALYDGTGDLFPHYYLIELRSHRGVDQGLQHVYEIEYEPGMLIWYYDGRFKNNRTSLHPGYGMIGVVDARTQVLVYSEEDPTPMGSLTQVRDATFGLKETAPSDYYPTLAGVPIFYDRNDYSIPDLPEAGKILPKLGLQVQVHSIADDYSKMEIEVSKSEQAGSELAYLLPASKYVTLAVGEAHSAVTEAVYFNGSREFVTDQVTYSSSHPEIVSVAGQGIFQAHQAGNAVILASYEGKTAEIHVTVLEEDAPAEPVITSIGLDHPFYQLVVGDTHQAVVTAVYSDGKTEDITARAEFRSLNPSVAEVTADGLITAKSVGSTILQVASGEHQAEAEVAVVIDECFIATAAFGSKFQPEVALLRLFRDQYLLQSSVGKAFVELYYTYSPPIAQFIANSEILKLLVRLVLMPVVTIVYVVMNPVWLLAGMLAWFTWSWRRKIV
;
A
#
# COMPACT_ATOMS: atom_id res chain seq x y z
N MET A 1 -5.84 -39.73 46.22
CA MET A 1 -6.40 -39.13 47.46
C MET A 1 -6.20 -37.63 47.33
N GLY A 2 -7.19 -36.76 47.26
CA GLY A 2 -8.63 -36.91 47.43
C GLY A 2 -9.39 -35.78 46.70
N ASN A 3 -10.71 -35.96 46.64
CA ASN A 3 -11.70 -35.04 46.08
C ASN A 3 -11.61 -33.63 46.70
N PHE A 4 -11.56 -32.60 45.86
CA PHE A 4 -12.03 -31.25 46.21
C PHE A 4 -13.31 -30.94 45.41
N PRO A 5 -14.32 -30.28 45.99
CA PRO A 5 -15.69 -30.34 45.50
C PRO A 5 -15.97 -29.27 44.45
N THR A 6 -16.39 -29.69 43.25
CA THR A 6 -16.82 -28.85 42.11
C THR A 6 -18.18 -28.15 42.31
N LYS A 7 -18.71 -28.11 43.54
CA LYS A 7 -20.03 -27.51 43.83
C LYS A 7 -19.99 -26.10 44.44
N SER A 8 -18.81 -25.53 44.69
CA SER A 8 -18.69 -24.21 45.33
C SER A 8 -18.31 -23.05 44.39
N LEU A 9 -17.88 -23.30 43.15
CA LEU A 9 -17.56 -22.22 42.19
C LEU A 9 -18.80 -21.69 41.45
N ALA A 10 -19.80 -22.52 41.18
CA ALA A 10 -21.01 -22.09 40.48
C ALA A 10 -21.91 -21.14 41.30
N LEU A 11 -21.80 -21.17 42.64
CA LEU A 11 -22.57 -20.29 43.53
C LEU A 11 -21.87 -18.95 43.79
N ALA A 12 -20.56 -18.86 43.55
CA ALA A 12 -19.79 -17.62 43.69
C ALA A 12 -20.04 -16.64 42.53
N PHE A 13 -20.38 -17.16 41.34
CA PHE A 13 -20.67 -16.35 40.16
C PHE A 13 -22.02 -15.60 40.20
N ILE A 14 -22.99 -16.08 40.99
CA ILE A 14 -24.32 -15.44 41.11
C ILE A 14 -24.33 -14.34 42.19
N LEU A 15 -23.38 -14.34 43.13
CA LEU A 15 -23.32 -13.38 44.24
C LEU A 15 -22.42 -12.15 43.99
N LEU A 16 -21.60 -12.16 42.93
CA LEU A 16 -20.70 -11.04 42.61
C LEU A 16 -21.39 -9.83 41.95
N PHE A 17 -22.67 -9.95 41.57
CA PHE A 17 -23.43 -8.86 40.93
C PHE A 17 -24.06 -7.84 41.91
N SER A 18 -23.73 -7.86 43.22
CA SER A 18 -24.41 -6.98 44.21
C SER A 18 -23.57 -6.00 45.02
N LEU A 19 -22.28 -5.79 44.72
CA LEU A 19 -21.45 -4.84 45.50
C LEU A 19 -20.60 -3.93 44.62
N VAL A 20 -21.22 -2.87 44.11
CA VAL A 20 -20.55 -1.64 43.64
C VAL A 20 -20.70 -0.59 44.74
N ASN A 21 -19.57 -0.18 45.33
CA ASN A 21 -19.26 1.13 45.94
C ASN A 21 -18.33 0.97 47.14
N HIS A 22 -17.05 1.30 47.00
CA HIS A 22 -16.40 2.43 47.69
C HIS A 22 -14.88 2.49 47.44
N SER A 23 -14.41 3.73 47.34
CA SER A 23 -13.08 4.24 47.72
C SER A 23 -11.95 4.28 46.68
N VAL A 24 -11.75 5.51 46.20
CA VAL A 24 -10.51 6.13 45.70
C VAL A 24 -9.48 6.25 46.84
N ALA A 25 -8.20 5.94 46.58
CA ALA A 25 -7.01 6.73 46.94
C ALA A 25 -5.68 5.94 46.79
N GLU A 26 -4.72 6.59 46.12
CA GLU A 26 -3.24 6.54 46.26
C GLU A 26 -2.44 5.24 45.94
N MET A 27 -1.64 5.32 44.87
CA MET A 27 -0.30 4.71 44.69
C MET A 27 0.35 5.38 43.46
N GLU A 28 1.29 6.31 43.66
CA GLU A 28 2.76 6.15 43.56
C GLU A 28 3.31 5.96 42.13
N ASP A 29 3.86 7.07 41.59
CA ASP A 29 4.97 7.25 40.64
C ASP A 29 5.28 6.18 39.57
N PRO A 30 4.90 6.41 38.28
CA PRO A 30 5.32 5.62 37.13
C PRO A 30 6.48 6.29 36.36
N SER A 31 7.61 6.57 36.99
CA SER A 31 8.82 7.06 36.31
C SER A 31 9.71 5.96 35.69
N LYS A 32 9.19 4.76 35.41
CA LYS A 32 9.97 3.65 34.80
C LYS A 32 9.18 2.72 33.88
N THR A 33 8.37 3.27 32.98
CA THR A 33 7.94 2.58 31.77
C THR A 33 8.40 3.40 30.58
N ARG A 34 9.35 2.86 29.81
CA ARG A 34 9.70 3.36 28.47
C ARG A 34 8.40 3.32 27.64
N SER A 35 7.79 4.47 27.43
CA SER A 35 6.82 4.65 26.35
C SER A 35 7.62 4.74 25.06
N HIS A 36 7.29 3.86 24.11
CA HIS A 36 7.59 4.09 22.71
C HIS A 36 6.72 5.27 22.27
N HIS A 37 7.29 6.47 22.33
CA HIS A 37 6.71 7.64 21.70
C HIS A 37 7.14 7.65 20.24
N ALA A 38 6.17 7.98 19.38
CA ALA A 38 6.35 8.22 17.96
C ALA A 38 7.64 9.01 17.72
N HIS A 39 8.48 8.49 16.84
CA HIS A 39 9.75 9.09 16.48
C HIS A 39 9.48 10.35 15.64
N HIS A 40 9.35 11.49 16.34
CA HIS A 40 9.57 12.79 15.73
C HIS A 40 11.01 12.86 15.24
N HIS A 41 11.20 13.25 13.98
CA HIS A 41 12.44 13.89 13.55
C HIS A 41 12.61 15.19 14.36
N GLN A 42 13.28 15.12 15.51
CA GLN A 42 13.86 16.26 16.24
C GLN A 42 15.08 15.69 16.98
N GLU A 43 16.30 16.23 16.97
CA GLU A 43 16.81 17.55 16.58
C GLU A 43 18.20 17.34 15.94
N GLU A 44 18.39 17.69 14.67
CA GLU A 44 19.68 18.24 14.22
C GLU A 44 19.45 19.76 14.06
N PRO A 45 20.38 20.64 14.48
CA PRO A 45 20.27 22.05 14.15
C PRO A 45 20.26 22.16 12.63
N SER A 46 19.13 22.62 12.08
CA SER A 46 18.94 22.71 10.65
C SER A 46 19.97 23.67 10.06
N ASP A 47 20.80 23.14 9.15
CA ASP A 47 21.67 23.96 8.32
C ASP A 47 20.77 24.80 7.39
N PRO A 48 20.82 26.14 7.45
CA PRO A 48 20.03 27.00 6.56
C PRO A 48 20.25 26.70 5.06
N GLU A 49 21.41 26.15 4.69
CA GLU A 49 21.69 25.72 3.31
C GLU A 49 20.90 24.46 2.94
N TYR A 50 20.79 23.49 3.85
CA TYR A 50 19.97 22.29 3.69
C TYR A 50 18.48 22.62 3.59
N GLU A 51 17.96 23.45 4.49
CA GLU A 51 16.55 23.89 4.45
C GLU A 51 16.20 24.59 3.13
N LYS A 52 17.13 25.40 2.62
CA LYS A 52 16.96 26.06 1.31
C LYS A 52 16.86 25.03 0.19
N LYS A 53 17.77 24.06 0.14
CA LYS A 53 17.80 22.99 -0.86
C LYS A 53 16.54 22.12 -0.82
N LEU A 54 16.08 21.73 0.37
CA LEU A 54 14.84 20.96 0.53
C LEU A 54 13.62 21.74 0.03
N ARG A 55 13.54 23.04 0.30
CA ARG A 55 12.43 23.87 -0.18
C ARG A 55 12.39 23.94 -1.70
N THR A 56 13.52 24.25 -2.35
CA THR A 56 13.57 24.35 -3.83
C THR A 56 13.29 23.00 -4.49
N GLN A 57 13.83 21.90 -3.96
CA GLN A 57 13.48 20.56 -4.41
C GLN A 57 11.98 20.25 -4.26
N THR A 58 11.38 20.60 -3.12
CA THR A 58 9.95 20.36 -2.88
C THR A 58 9.08 21.16 -3.84
N GLU A 59 9.43 22.42 -4.10
CA GLU A 59 8.76 23.29 -5.08
C GLU A 59 8.87 22.73 -6.51
N ALA A 60 10.06 22.27 -6.90
CA ALA A 60 10.29 21.69 -8.22
C ALA A 60 9.51 20.38 -8.40
N ILE A 61 9.56 19.45 -7.42
CA ILE A 61 8.79 18.20 -7.43
C ILE A 61 7.30 18.49 -7.50
N ARG A 62 6.79 19.46 -6.72
CA ARG A 62 5.39 19.88 -6.82
C ARG A 62 5.05 20.32 -8.24
N SER A 63 5.87 21.18 -8.84
CA SER A 63 5.63 21.67 -10.21
C SER A 63 5.58 20.53 -11.22
N ILE A 64 6.42 19.50 -11.04
CA ILE A 64 6.44 18.29 -11.88
C ILE A 64 5.14 17.50 -11.72
N VAL A 65 4.72 17.27 -10.47
CA VAL A 65 3.47 16.54 -10.18
C VAL A 65 2.25 17.30 -10.71
N GLU A 66 2.23 18.62 -10.61
CA GLU A 66 1.20 19.47 -11.23
C GLU A 66 1.20 19.34 -12.76
N ARG A 67 2.37 19.34 -13.42
CA ARG A 67 2.47 19.10 -14.87
C ARG A 67 1.97 17.70 -15.25
N MET A 68 2.33 16.68 -14.49
CA MET A 68 1.92 15.30 -14.71
C MET A 68 0.39 15.11 -14.52
N ASN A 69 -0.20 15.84 -13.57
CA ASN A 69 -1.64 15.78 -13.30
C ASN A 69 -2.45 16.63 -14.29
N SER A 70 -1.94 17.79 -14.72
CA SER A 70 -2.63 18.75 -15.59
C SER A 70 -2.59 18.41 -17.09
N GLN A 71 -1.94 17.33 -17.49
CA GLN A 71 -1.82 16.88 -18.89
C GLN A 71 -3.13 16.35 -19.52
N ASN A 72 -4.27 16.92 -19.15
CA ASN A 72 -5.56 16.65 -19.76
C ASN A 72 -5.75 17.43 -21.09
N SER A 73 -5.96 16.65 -22.15
CA SER A 73 -6.60 16.93 -23.44
C SER A 73 -6.74 18.39 -23.97
N GLN A 74 -6.16 18.60 -25.17
CA GLN A 74 -6.54 19.55 -26.25
C GLN A 74 -5.90 20.95 -26.36
N ASP A 75 -5.28 21.54 -25.34
CA ASP A 75 -4.85 22.96 -25.43
C ASP A 75 -3.34 23.22 -25.52
N SER A 76 -2.53 22.21 -25.79
CA SER A 76 -1.15 22.43 -26.24
C SER A 76 -1.04 22.15 -27.74
N PRO A 77 -0.96 23.19 -28.59
CA PRO A 77 -0.83 23.02 -30.04
C PRO A 77 0.45 22.28 -30.48
N ASN A 78 1.33 21.93 -29.52
CA ASN A 78 2.60 21.21 -29.72
C ASN A 78 2.93 20.21 -28.57
N GLY A 79 2.01 19.88 -27.66
CA GLY A 79 2.34 19.37 -26.31
C GLY A 79 2.79 17.91 -26.15
N MET A 80 2.65 17.06 -27.18
CA MET A 80 3.20 15.69 -27.15
C MET A 80 4.22 15.45 -28.26
N MET A 81 4.22 16.28 -29.32
CA MET A 81 5.21 16.19 -30.39
C MET A 81 6.58 16.79 -30.00
N SER A 82 6.70 17.50 -28.87
CA SER A 82 7.96 18.13 -28.46
C SER A 82 8.87 17.25 -27.60
N PHE A 83 8.38 16.13 -27.03
CA PHE A 83 9.19 15.19 -26.25
C PHE A 83 9.60 13.94 -27.04
N MET A 84 9.05 13.74 -28.25
CA MET A 84 9.52 12.74 -29.22
C MET A 84 10.84 13.15 -29.91
N ASN A 85 11.74 13.85 -29.20
CA ASN A 85 13.12 13.95 -29.67
C ASN A 85 13.75 12.56 -29.50
N ILE A 86 13.99 11.93 -30.66
CA ILE A 86 14.52 10.59 -30.91
C ILE A 86 15.67 10.19 -29.95
N PRO A 87 15.71 8.90 -29.56
CA PRO A 87 16.14 8.37 -28.27
C PRO A 87 17.65 8.15 -28.26
N GLN A 88 18.37 8.98 -27.53
CA GLN A 88 19.70 8.58 -27.08
C GLN A 88 19.53 7.95 -25.71
N LEU A 89 20.03 6.72 -25.56
CA LEU A 89 20.20 6.11 -24.25
C LEU A 89 20.98 7.10 -23.37
N HIS A 90 20.34 7.61 -22.32
CA HIS A 90 21.02 8.32 -21.27
C HIS A 90 21.73 7.30 -20.38
N THR A 91 22.96 7.61 -20.00
CA THR A 91 23.75 6.82 -19.07
C THR A 91 24.08 7.70 -17.88
N ASP A 92 23.44 7.40 -16.76
CA ASP A 92 23.71 8.10 -15.50
C ASP A 92 24.88 7.40 -14.80
N TYR A 93 25.93 8.15 -14.46
CA TYR A 93 27.14 7.57 -13.89
C TYR A 93 27.12 7.56 -12.37
N ILE A 94 27.54 6.44 -11.79
CA ILE A 94 27.59 6.20 -10.35
C ILE A 94 29.04 6.11 -9.90
N ALA A 95 29.42 6.94 -8.93
CA ALA A 95 30.69 6.80 -8.23
C ALA A 95 30.52 5.82 -7.06
N LEU A 96 31.03 4.59 -7.21
CA LEU A 96 30.93 3.55 -6.18
C LEU A 96 32.19 3.51 -5.31
N ALA A 97 32.05 3.84 -4.03
CA ALA A 97 33.13 3.70 -3.06
C ALA A 97 32.96 2.42 -2.23
N LEU A 98 34.01 1.63 -2.13
CA LEU A 98 34.05 0.41 -1.30
C LEU A 98 34.94 0.67 -0.09
N ILE A 99 34.43 0.45 1.12
CA ILE A 99 35.15 0.74 2.37
C ILE A 99 35.05 -0.41 3.38
N GLU A 100 36.19 -0.87 3.88
CA GLU A 100 36.29 -1.90 4.91
C GLU A 100 36.93 -1.36 6.18
N PHE A 101 36.78 -2.10 7.28
CA PHE A 101 37.20 -1.66 8.60
C PHE A 101 38.44 -2.41 9.09
N PRO A 102 39.26 -1.83 10.00
CA PRO A 102 40.39 -2.51 10.62
C PRO A 102 40.03 -3.83 11.30
N ASP A 103 38.81 -3.95 11.82
CA ASP A 103 38.24 -5.09 12.52
C ASP A 103 37.35 -5.99 11.65
N VAL A 104 36.77 -5.45 10.58
CA VAL A 104 35.88 -6.15 9.65
C VAL A 104 36.35 -5.93 8.21
N ALA A 105 36.99 -6.96 7.64
CA ALA A 105 37.35 -6.96 6.23
C ALA A 105 36.24 -7.58 5.38
N HIS A 106 36.15 -7.18 4.11
CA HIS A 106 35.21 -7.76 3.16
C HIS A 106 35.42 -9.29 3.00
N ASN A 107 34.41 -9.97 2.47
CA ASN A 107 34.29 -11.41 2.28
C ASN A 107 34.17 -12.25 3.58
N GLN A 108 33.86 -11.60 4.72
CA GLN A 108 33.78 -12.26 6.04
C GLN A 108 32.37 -12.46 6.60
N LEU A 109 31.34 -12.33 5.75
CA LEU A 109 29.93 -12.51 6.12
C LEU A 109 29.65 -13.88 6.74
N SER A 110 28.78 -13.86 7.74
CA SER A 110 28.52 -15.00 8.63
C SER A 110 27.24 -15.76 8.29
N ASP A 111 26.26 -15.09 7.69
CA ASP A 111 24.96 -15.67 7.33
C ASP A 111 24.96 -16.24 5.89
N PRO A 112 24.70 -17.54 5.69
CA PRO A 112 24.57 -18.12 4.36
C PRO A 112 23.25 -17.77 3.64
N PHE A 113 22.21 -17.28 4.34
CA PHE A 113 20.90 -16.99 3.76
C PHE A 113 20.93 -15.82 2.76
N TYR A 114 21.72 -14.80 3.06
CA TYR A 114 21.92 -13.62 2.19
C TYR A 114 23.11 -13.78 1.23
N ARG A 115 23.83 -14.91 1.32
CA ARG A 115 25.07 -15.11 0.58
C ARG A 115 24.81 -15.70 -0.81
N PHE A 116 24.54 -14.84 -1.78
CA PHE A 116 24.41 -15.25 -3.20
C PHE A 116 25.73 -15.46 -3.93
N GLN A 117 26.85 -15.14 -3.27
CA GLN A 117 28.21 -15.32 -3.79
C GLN A 117 29.28 -15.29 -2.67
N THR A 118 30.53 -15.63 -3.03
CA THR A 118 31.63 -15.71 -2.06
C THR A 118 32.72 -14.64 -2.21
N ASP A 119 32.74 -13.91 -3.33
CA ASP A 119 33.72 -12.85 -3.62
C ASP A 119 33.04 -11.52 -3.96
N PHE A 120 33.06 -10.58 -3.02
CA PHE A 120 32.58 -9.21 -3.12
C PHE A 120 33.70 -8.26 -3.56
N SER A 121 34.32 -8.58 -4.69
CA SER A 121 35.36 -7.76 -5.29
C SER A 121 34.79 -6.53 -6.02
N PRO A 122 35.60 -5.50 -6.32
CA PRO A 122 35.19 -4.38 -7.19
C PRO A 122 34.54 -4.86 -8.50
N GLU A 123 35.12 -5.89 -9.13
CA GLU A 123 34.58 -6.51 -10.35
C GLU A 123 33.18 -7.12 -10.15
N HIS A 124 32.89 -7.67 -8.96
CA HIS A 124 31.54 -8.14 -8.66
C HIS A 124 30.53 -6.99 -8.74
N TYR A 125 30.77 -5.89 -8.04
CA TYR A 125 29.82 -4.78 -7.98
C TYR A 125 29.65 -4.12 -9.34
N GLU A 126 30.74 -3.92 -10.09
CA GLU A 126 30.67 -3.38 -11.45
C GLU A 126 29.82 -4.26 -12.37
N ARG A 127 29.91 -5.59 -12.24
CA ARG A 127 29.07 -6.52 -13.01
C ARG A 127 27.63 -6.56 -12.53
N MET A 128 27.39 -6.46 -11.22
CA MET A 128 26.04 -6.48 -10.64
C MET A 128 25.27 -5.19 -10.92
N LEU A 129 25.95 -4.04 -10.94
CA LEU A 129 25.33 -2.74 -11.10
C LEU A 129 25.34 -2.28 -12.56
N PHE A 130 26.47 -2.38 -13.27
CA PHE A 130 26.67 -1.66 -14.54
C PHE A 130 26.57 -2.54 -15.80
N ASN A 131 26.45 -3.86 -15.66
CA ASN A 131 26.35 -4.74 -16.84
C ASN A 131 24.91 -4.83 -17.37
N GLN A 132 24.61 -4.13 -18.45
CA GLN A 132 23.27 -4.11 -19.05
C GLN A 132 22.76 -5.47 -19.59
N GLU A 133 23.64 -6.47 -19.81
CA GLU A 133 23.26 -7.80 -20.32
C GLU A 133 22.84 -8.79 -19.21
N GLY A 134 22.79 -8.36 -17.95
CA GLY A 134 22.54 -9.21 -16.79
C GLY A 134 23.81 -9.88 -16.25
N TYR A 135 23.74 -10.51 -15.08
CA TYR A 135 24.91 -11.11 -14.43
C TYR A 135 24.59 -12.48 -13.84
N VAL A 136 25.38 -13.49 -14.19
CA VAL A 136 25.38 -14.79 -13.51
C VAL A 136 26.64 -14.89 -12.65
N THR A 137 26.46 -15.03 -11.34
CA THR A 137 27.56 -15.16 -10.38
C THR A 137 28.38 -16.43 -10.64
N PRO A 138 29.63 -16.50 -10.18
CA PRO A 138 30.42 -17.74 -10.23
C PRO A 138 29.71 -18.96 -9.61
N GLU A 139 28.84 -18.71 -8.62
CA GLU A 139 28.01 -19.69 -7.93
C GLU A 139 26.75 -20.11 -8.70
N GLY A 140 26.45 -19.45 -9.83
CA GLY A 140 25.35 -19.79 -10.72
C GLY A 140 24.04 -19.05 -10.46
N THR A 141 24.06 -18.02 -9.61
CA THR A 141 22.90 -17.17 -9.34
C THR A 141 22.74 -16.18 -10.48
N ALA A 142 21.58 -16.18 -11.15
CA ALA A 142 21.23 -15.15 -12.12
C ALA A 142 20.69 -13.91 -11.40
N ILE A 143 21.18 -12.75 -11.79
CA ILE A 143 20.84 -11.45 -11.21
C ILE A 143 20.40 -10.53 -12.35
N THR A 144 19.23 -9.92 -12.19
CA THR A 144 18.85 -8.75 -12.99
C THR A 144 19.68 -7.59 -12.50
N THR A 145 20.62 -7.11 -13.32
CA THR A 145 21.54 -6.04 -12.92
C THR A 145 20.84 -4.69 -12.90
N MET A 146 21.43 -3.70 -12.22
CA MET A 146 20.81 -2.38 -12.10
C MET A 146 20.73 -1.68 -13.47
N ALA A 147 21.78 -1.77 -14.29
CA ALA A 147 21.79 -1.29 -15.67
C ALA A 147 20.71 -1.96 -16.54
N GLN A 148 20.57 -3.29 -16.44
CA GLN A 148 19.51 -4.01 -17.16
C GLN A 148 18.12 -3.54 -16.70
N TYR A 149 17.92 -3.43 -15.38
CA TYR A 149 16.65 -3.03 -14.77
C TYR A 149 16.18 -1.67 -15.31
N PHE A 150 17.01 -0.63 -15.21
CA PHE A 150 16.65 0.71 -15.69
C PHE A 150 16.51 0.78 -17.21
N TYR A 151 17.30 0.00 -17.95
CA TYR A 151 17.16 -0.12 -19.39
C TYR A 151 15.81 -0.71 -19.79
N GLU A 152 15.35 -1.77 -19.11
CA GLU A 152 14.02 -2.36 -19.34
C GLU A 152 12.90 -1.41 -18.90
N GLN A 153 12.98 -0.82 -17.70
CA GLN A 153 11.94 0.06 -17.17
C GLN A 153 11.73 1.35 -17.99
N SER A 154 12.80 1.87 -18.58
CA SER A 154 12.76 3.07 -19.42
C SER A 154 12.41 2.81 -20.88
N GLY A 155 12.12 1.56 -21.26
CA GLY A 155 11.92 1.21 -22.68
C GLY A 155 13.17 1.47 -23.54
N GLY A 156 14.35 1.35 -22.93
CA GLY A 156 15.66 1.49 -23.56
C GLY A 156 16.22 2.92 -23.65
N THR A 157 15.72 3.86 -22.85
CA THR A 157 16.19 5.26 -22.88
C THR A 157 17.04 5.70 -21.69
N TRP A 158 17.14 4.89 -20.64
CA TRP A 158 17.92 5.14 -19.44
C TRP A 158 18.70 3.90 -19.02
N THR A 159 19.94 4.05 -18.62
CA THR A 159 20.73 3.00 -17.95
C THR A 159 21.67 3.66 -16.96
N VAL A 160 22.28 2.85 -16.09
CA VAL A 160 23.38 3.27 -15.23
C VAL A 160 24.69 2.66 -15.69
N ASP A 161 25.79 3.36 -15.43
CA ASP A 161 27.17 2.91 -15.61
C ASP A 161 28.04 3.51 -14.49
N GLY A 162 29.29 3.10 -14.34
CA GLY A 162 30.11 3.61 -13.26
C GLY A 162 31.46 2.92 -13.11
N GLU A 163 32.21 3.40 -12.13
CA GLU A 163 33.47 2.81 -11.71
C GLU A 163 33.47 2.65 -10.19
N SER A 164 34.17 1.63 -9.72
CA SER A 164 34.34 1.37 -8.29
C SER A 164 35.75 1.69 -7.80
N THR A 165 35.87 2.18 -6.58
CA THR A 165 37.17 2.23 -5.90
C THR A 165 37.62 0.81 -5.56
N PRO A 166 38.93 0.56 -5.39
CA PRO A 166 39.36 -0.58 -4.57
C PRO A 166 38.72 -0.51 -3.17
N TRP A 167 38.68 -1.63 -2.44
CA TRP A 167 38.36 -1.58 -1.02
C TRP A 167 39.34 -0.67 -0.27
N ILE A 168 38.82 0.41 0.28
CA ILE A 168 39.53 1.40 1.09
C ILE A 168 39.44 0.96 2.53
N GLN A 169 40.52 1.06 3.30
CA GLN A 169 40.45 0.80 4.74
C GLN A 169 40.10 2.10 5.47
N SER A 170 39.04 2.07 6.29
CA SER A 170 38.64 3.20 7.13
C SER A 170 39.68 3.53 8.21
N VAL A 171 39.54 4.72 8.79
CA VAL A 171 40.39 5.19 9.89
C VAL A 171 40.05 4.49 11.21
N HIS A 172 38.76 4.30 11.50
CA HIS A 172 38.25 3.72 12.75
C HIS A 172 37.65 2.31 12.54
N GLU A 173 37.42 1.58 13.63
CA GLU A 173 36.75 0.27 13.64
C GLU A 173 35.25 0.41 13.33
N SER A 174 34.61 -0.65 12.85
CA SER A 174 33.20 -0.65 12.40
C SER A 174 32.23 -0.08 13.45
N VAL A 175 32.42 -0.44 14.71
CA VAL A 175 31.60 -0.01 15.86
C VAL A 175 31.64 1.51 16.10
N TYR A 176 32.70 2.20 15.70
CA TYR A 176 32.75 3.66 15.80
C TYR A 176 31.72 4.31 14.85
N TYR A 177 31.63 3.79 13.63
CA TYR A 177 30.73 4.33 12.62
C TYR A 177 29.28 3.90 12.83
N GLY A 178 29.06 2.70 13.38
CA GLY A 178 27.74 2.22 13.82
C GLY A 178 27.34 2.66 15.24
N GLU A 179 28.07 3.61 15.86
CA GLU A 179 27.70 4.10 17.20
C GLU A 179 26.34 4.81 17.13
N ASN A 180 25.36 4.23 17.83
CA ASN A 180 24.00 4.71 17.83
C ASN A 180 23.75 5.81 18.89
N SER A 181 23.12 6.91 18.47
CA SER A 181 22.63 7.93 19.40
C SER A 181 21.46 7.41 20.26
N ASN A 182 21.07 8.16 21.31
CA ASN A 182 19.86 7.84 22.11
C ASN A 182 18.55 7.81 21.28
N SER A 183 18.62 8.28 20.02
CA SER A 183 17.52 8.32 19.06
C SER A 183 17.68 7.30 17.91
N MET A 184 18.59 6.32 18.03
CA MET A 184 18.83 5.24 17.04
C MET A 184 19.32 5.75 15.67
N TYR A 185 20.31 6.65 15.68
CA TYR A 185 21.00 7.12 14.48
C TYR A 185 22.50 6.86 14.59
N ASP A 186 23.10 6.35 13.51
CA ASP A 186 24.56 6.30 13.35
C ASP A 186 25.15 7.71 13.42
N VAL A 187 25.96 7.98 14.43
CA VAL A 187 26.47 9.35 14.69
C VAL A 187 27.61 9.74 13.73
N HIS A 188 28.31 8.74 13.17
CA HIS A 188 29.55 8.94 12.43
C HIS A 188 29.51 8.44 10.97
N ASP A 189 28.34 8.12 10.43
CA ASP A 189 28.17 7.65 9.04
C ASP A 189 28.68 8.66 7.99
N ARG A 190 28.43 9.96 8.20
CA ARG A 190 28.91 11.05 7.33
C ARG A 190 30.44 11.16 7.33
N GLU A 191 31.09 10.85 8.46
CA GLU A 191 32.56 10.80 8.53
C GLU A 191 33.09 9.64 7.68
N LEU A 192 32.47 8.45 7.76
CA LEU A 192 32.83 7.29 6.94
C LEU A 192 32.76 7.61 5.44
N VAL A 193 31.68 8.25 5.01
CA VAL A 193 31.49 8.66 3.60
C VAL A 193 32.55 9.68 3.19
N ALA A 194 32.82 10.68 4.03
CA ALA A 194 33.83 11.70 3.75
C ALA A 194 35.24 11.12 3.54
N GLU A 195 35.60 10.04 4.25
CA GLU A 195 36.88 9.33 4.07
C GLU A 195 37.07 8.75 2.66
N THR A 196 35.98 8.47 1.94
CA THR A 196 36.05 7.91 0.58
C THR A 196 36.38 8.94 -0.49
N LEU A 197 36.15 10.24 -0.22
CA LEU A 197 36.12 11.28 -1.26
C LEU A 197 37.46 11.51 -1.97
N ASP A 198 38.60 11.30 -1.32
CA ASP A 198 39.93 11.37 -1.97
C ASP A 198 40.09 10.29 -3.06
N HIS A 199 39.58 9.08 -2.79
CA HIS A 199 39.64 7.96 -3.72
C HIS A 199 38.61 8.12 -4.84
N VAL A 200 37.39 8.54 -4.51
CA VAL A 200 36.36 8.91 -5.50
C VAL A 200 36.90 9.99 -6.43
N GLY A 201 37.49 11.05 -5.87
CA GLY A 201 38.08 12.14 -6.65
C GLY A 201 39.20 11.68 -7.58
N THR A 202 40.05 10.75 -7.13
CA THR A 202 41.08 10.14 -7.99
C THR A 202 40.48 9.32 -9.14
N MET A 203 39.39 8.60 -8.87
CA MET A 203 38.71 7.73 -9.84
C MET A 203 38.02 8.54 -10.95
N ILE A 204 37.31 9.62 -10.58
CA ILE A 204 36.51 10.41 -11.52
C ILE A 204 37.25 11.62 -12.12
N GLN A 205 38.50 11.87 -11.71
CA GLN A 205 39.28 13.02 -12.19
C GLN A 205 39.37 13.08 -13.72
N GLY A 206 38.94 14.21 -14.29
CA GLY A 206 38.89 14.43 -15.74
C GLY A 206 37.66 13.82 -16.44
N LYS A 207 36.74 13.19 -15.69
CA LYS A 207 35.47 12.62 -16.15
C LYS A 207 34.26 13.29 -15.50
N GLU A 208 34.44 14.45 -14.86
CA GLU A 208 33.43 15.10 -14.01
C GLU A 208 32.08 15.29 -14.71
N HIS A 209 32.09 15.69 -15.98
CA HIS A 209 30.89 15.86 -16.82
C HIS A 209 30.04 14.60 -17.03
N LEU A 210 30.53 13.40 -16.69
CA LEU A 210 29.74 12.17 -16.72
C LEU A 210 28.95 11.99 -15.42
N TYR A 211 29.42 12.57 -14.32
CA TYR A 211 28.92 12.35 -12.96
C TYR A 211 28.16 13.58 -12.42
N ASP A 212 27.91 14.57 -13.26
CA ASP A 212 27.19 15.82 -12.99
C ASP A 212 26.36 16.12 -14.24
N GLN A 213 25.10 15.71 -14.18
CA GLN A 213 24.13 15.73 -15.28
C GLN A 213 22.74 16.18 -14.81
N ARG A 214 22.50 16.29 -13.49
CA ARG A 214 21.17 16.54 -12.89
C ARG A 214 21.25 17.59 -11.78
N ASP A 215 20.16 18.33 -11.61
CA ASP A 215 19.99 19.33 -10.55
C ASP A 215 18.75 18.97 -9.72
N PRO A 216 18.83 17.97 -8.83
CA PRO A 216 17.68 17.52 -8.05
C PRO A 216 17.15 18.57 -7.08
N TYR A 217 17.84 19.70 -6.93
CA TYR A 217 17.51 20.78 -6.02
C TYR A 217 16.99 22.04 -6.73
N ASP A 218 16.94 22.07 -8.07
CA ASP A 218 16.58 23.26 -8.85
C ASP A 218 17.34 24.50 -8.33
N SER A 219 18.66 24.36 -8.29
CA SER A 219 19.58 25.27 -7.61
C SER A 219 19.57 26.67 -8.23
N ASP A 220 19.24 26.79 -9.51
CA ASP A 220 19.12 28.04 -10.24
C ASP A 220 17.66 28.56 -10.36
N GLY A 221 16.68 27.71 -10.05
CA GLY A 221 15.25 28.04 -9.97
C GLY A 221 14.55 28.16 -11.32
N ASP A 222 15.07 27.49 -12.36
CA ASP A 222 14.49 27.48 -13.70
C ASP A 222 13.49 26.33 -13.93
N GLY A 223 13.45 25.36 -13.02
CA GLY A 223 12.55 24.21 -13.02
C GLY A 223 12.97 23.04 -13.91
N ASP A 224 14.18 23.05 -14.45
CA ASP A 224 14.82 21.95 -15.18
C ASP A 224 15.71 21.13 -14.24
N LEU A 225 15.28 19.91 -13.87
CA LEU A 225 16.08 19.03 -13.02
C LEU A 225 17.11 18.20 -13.81
N TYR A 226 17.12 18.30 -15.14
CA TYR A 226 17.96 17.50 -16.02
C TYR A 226 19.08 18.33 -16.65
N GLU A 227 19.77 19.09 -15.80
CA GLU A 227 20.98 19.84 -16.13
C GLU A 227 22.02 19.78 -14.98
N PRO A 228 23.32 19.98 -15.26
CA PRO A 228 24.36 19.92 -14.24
C PRO A 228 24.34 21.10 -13.25
N ASP A 229 24.48 20.83 -11.95
CA ASP A 229 24.54 21.82 -10.87
C ASP A 229 25.95 21.98 -10.24
N GLY A 230 26.91 21.16 -10.65
CA GLY A 230 28.26 21.12 -10.09
C GLY A 230 28.40 20.21 -8.86
N MET A 231 27.35 19.48 -8.49
CA MET A 231 27.36 18.40 -7.51
C MET A 231 27.58 17.05 -8.21
N LEU A 232 28.03 16.07 -7.44
CA LEU A 232 28.08 14.68 -7.87
C LEU A 232 26.67 14.09 -7.81
N ASP A 233 26.14 13.65 -8.95
CA ASP A 233 24.79 13.12 -9.10
C ASP A 233 24.54 11.88 -8.22
N ASN A 234 25.52 10.97 -8.14
CA ASN A 234 25.38 9.67 -7.50
C ASN A 234 26.67 9.23 -6.80
N LEU A 235 26.69 9.34 -5.46
CA LEU A 235 27.68 8.70 -4.60
C LEU A 235 27.05 7.50 -3.89
N MET A 236 27.52 6.29 -4.24
CA MET A 236 27.14 5.06 -3.53
C MET A 236 28.32 4.57 -2.71
N VAL A 237 28.10 4.28 -1.44
CA VAL A 237 29.14 3.76 -0.54
C VAL A 237 28.73 2.39 -0.04
N VAL A 238 29.59 1.39 -0.26
CA VAL A 238 29.41 0.03 0.24
C VAL A 238 30.41 -0.23 1.35
N TYR A 239 29.91 -0.57 2.54
CA TYR A 239 30.75 -0.91 3.68
C TYR A 239 30.84 -2.41 3.92
N ALA A 240 31.99 -2.89 4.39
CA ALA A 240 32.22 -4.31 4.67
C ALA A 240 31.42 -4.82 5.88
N GLY A 241 30.94 -6.06 5.80
CA GLY A 241 30.22 -6.71 6.91
C GLY A 241 28.70 -6.49 6.91
N GLU A 242 28.05 -7.02 7.95
CA GLU A 242 26.60 -7.10 8.09
C GLU A 242 25.99 -5.74 8.49
N SER A 243 24.66 -5.60 8.41
CA SER A 243 23.93 -4.36 8.70
C SER A 243 22.96 -4.53 9.87
N GLU A 244 22.58 -3.41 10.51
CA GLU A 244 21.64 -3.43 11.63
C GLU A 244 20.27 -3.97 11.22
N ASN A 245 19.78 -3.63 10.01
CA ASN A 245 18.48 -4.12 9.52
C ASN A 245 18.41 -5.64 9.28
N THR A 246 19.55 -6.34 9.17
CA THR A 246 19.58 -7.80 9.04
C THR A 246 19.73 -8.52 10.36
N LEU A 247 20.65 -8.06 11.22
CA LEU A 247 20.99 -8.75 12.47
C LEU A 247 20.32 -8.17 13.72
N ASP A 248 19.66 -7.01 13.63
CA ASP A 248 19.06 -6.29 14.77
C ASP A 248 20.10 -6.02 15.89
N GLU A 249 21.36 -5.79 15.47
CA GLU A 249 22.50 -5.51 16.34
C GLU A 249 22.82 -4.00 16.28
N PRO A 250 22.62 -3.25 17.38
CA PRO A 250 22.60 -1.79 17.38
C PRO A 250 23.96 -1.11 17.24
N ASP A 251 25.05 -1.87 17.07
CA ASP A 251 26.39 -1.33 16.82
C ASP A 251 26.80 -1.53 15.33
N LEU A 252 25.90 -2.05 14.49
CA LEU A 252 26.08 -2.15 13.04
C LEU A 252 25.51 -0.92 12.36
N ILE A 253 26.07 -0.57 11.20
CA ILE A 253 25.57 0.56 10.40
C ILE A 253 24.21 0.20 9.79
N TRP A 254 23.28 1.16 9.77
CA TRP A 254 21.98 1.05 9.11
C TRP A 254 22.03 1.54 7.64
N PRO A 255 21.66 0.72 6.65
CA PRO A 255 21.62 1.14 5.24
C PRO A 255 20.61 2.27 5.00
N LYS A 256 21.00 3.32 4.27
CA LYS A 256 20.16 4.53 4.10
C LYS A 256 20.58 5.40 2.90
N LYS A 257 19.67 6.26 2.44
CA LYS A 257 19.98 7.51 1.73
C LYS A 257 20.11 8.65 2.74
N SER A 258 21.16 9.45 2.63
CA SER A 258 21.40 10.61 3.49
C SER A 258 22.23 11.67 2.74
N HIS A 259 22.71 12.68 3.47
CA HIS A 259 23.57 13.73 2.95
C HIS A 259 24.72 14.04 3.92
N LEU A 260 25.83 14.55 3.39
CA LEU A 260 26.94 15.11 4.17
C LEU A 260 26.49 16.37 4.94
N GLU A 261 27.27 16.80 5.94
CA GLU A 261 26.97 18.01 6.74
C GLU A 261 26.76 19.27 5.89
N GLY A 262 27.37 19.31 4.71
CA GLY A 262 27.19 20.35 3.70
C GLY A 262 27.89 19.94 2.40
N PRO A 263 27.70 20.69 1.30
CA PRO A 263 28.39 20.43 0.04
C PRO A 263 29.91 20.38 0.23
N THR A 264 30.49 19.19 0.02
CA THR A 264 31.88 18.89 0.37
C THR A 264 32.70 18.72 -0.89
N ARG A 265 33.80 19.45 -1.02
CA ARG A 265 34.67 19.37 -2.20
C ARG A 265 35.22 17.96 -2.38
N ILE A 266 35.03 17.40 -3.57
CA ILE A 266 35.68 16.14 -3.98
C ILE A 266 37.12 16.46 -4.43
N PRO A 267 38.15 16.01 -3.71
CA PRO A 267 39.53 16.39 -3.99
C PRO A 267 39.97 15.99 -5.40
N GLY A 268 40.70 16.90 -6.07
CA GLY A 268 41.19 16.65 -7.43
C GLY A 268 40.19 16.91 -8.56
N THR A 269 38.93 17.24 -8.26
CA THR A 269 37.87 17.48 -9.24
C THR A 269 37.27 18.90 -9.13
N SER A 270 36.33 19.23 -10.03
CA SER A 270 35.47 20.42 -9.93
C SER A 270 34.21 20.22 -9.08
N LEU A 271 33.85 18.97 -8.77
CA LEU A 271 32.56 18.62 -8.17
C LEU A 271 32.55 18.73 -6.64
N LEU A 272 31.34 18.82 -6.10
CA LEU A 272 31.02 18.73 -4.68
C LEU A 272 30.20 17.46 -4.43
N ALA A 273 30.45 16.74 -3.34
CA ALA A 273 29.59 15.65 -2.86
C ALA A 273 28.60 16.21 -1.85
N TYR A 274 27.37 15.71 -1.88
CA TYR A 274 26.35 16.05 -0.90
C TYR A 274 25.50 14.85 -0.53
N ASP A 275 24.61 14.41 -1.42
CA ASP A 275 23.84 13.18 -1.23
C ASP A 275 24.71 11.94 -1.36
N PHE A 276 24.40 10.94 -0.56
CA PHE A 276 24.98 9.61 -0.67
C PHE A 276 23.96 8.54 -0.31
N THR A 277 24.19 7.34 -0.83
CA THR A 277 23.55 6.12 -0.33
C THR A 277 24.61 5.25 0.33
N LEU A 278 24.23 4.60 1.43
CA LEU A 278 25.11 3.74 2.21
C LEU A 278 24.49 2.34 2.28
N GLN A 279 25.18 1.34 1.74
CA GLN A 279 24.73 -0.05 1.70
C GLN A 279 25.77 -1.01 2.27
N SER A 280 25.31 -2.16 2.76
CA SER A 280 26.19 -3.21 3.24
C SER A 280 26.74 -4.05 2.08
N GLU A 281 27.88 -4.69 2.31
CA GLU A 281 28.56 -5.61 1.39
C GLU A 281 27.63 -6.66 0.76
N PHE A 282 26.62 -7.16 1.49
CA PHE A 282 25.76 -8.23 0.99
C PHE A 282 24.53 -7.74 0.21
N SER A 283 24.30 -6.42 0.12
CA SER A 283 23.14 -5.86 -0.57
C SER A 283 23.08 -6.30 -2.04
N GLY A 284 21.89 -6.71 -2.48
CA GLY A 284 21.63 -7.11 -3.86
C GLY A 284 21.13 -5.95 -4.71
N THR A 285 20.97 -6.21 -6.02
CA THR A 285 20.59 -5.20 -7.00
C THR A 285 19.31 -4.46 -6.64
N GLY A 286 18.31 -5.14 -6.09
CA GLY A 286 17.03 -4.50 -5.79
C GLY A 286 17.12 -3.37 -4.77
N LEU A 287 17.96 -3.51 -3.74
CA LEU A 287 18.19 -2.42 -2.78
C LEU A 287 18.97 -1.26 -3.41
N PHE A 288 20.01 -1.53 -4.20
CA PHE A 288 20.73 -0.48 -4.94
C PHE A 288 19.81 0.28 -5.91
N ALA A 289 18.92 -0.43 -6.61
CA ALA A 289 17.96 0.16 -7.52
C ALA A 289 16.93 1.03 -6.77
N HIS A 290 16.46 0.58 -5.61
CA HIS A 290 15.55 1.35 -4.74
C HIS A 290 16.19 2.67 -4.27
N GLU A 291 17.38 2.60 -3.66
CA GLU A 291 18.07 3.78 -3.14
C GLU A 291 18.44 4.78 -4.24
N TYR A 292 18.87 4.30 -5.41
CA TYR A 292 19.10 5.15 -6.58
C TYR A 292 17.83 5.82 -7.09
N SER A 293 16.68 5.18 -6.96
CA SER A 293 15.41 5.76 -7.38
C SER A 293 15.03 6.97 -6.54
N HIS A 294 15.45 7.05 -5.28
CA HIS A 294 15.35 8.28 -4.49
C HIS A 294 16.20 9.42 -5.06
N ASN A 295 17.42 9.12 -5.56
CA ASN A 295 18.23 10.12 -6.27
C ASN A 295 17.56 10.61 -7.55
N LEU A 296 16.67 9.83 -8.15
CA LEU A 296 15.86 10.25 -9.29
C LEU A 296 14.63 11.10 -8.89
N GLY A 297 14.34 11.23 -7.59
CA GLY A 297 13.23 12.02 -7.04
C GLY A 297 11.99 11.21 -6.66
N LEU A 298 12.06 9.87 -6.66
CA LEU A 298 10.93 9.02 -6.31
C LEU A 298 10.79 8.84 -4.78
N PRO A 299 9.56 8.89 -4.23
CA PRO A 299 9.33 8.68 -2.80
C PRO A 299 9.22 7.19 -2.43
N ASP A 300 9.41 6.88 -1.16
CA ASP A 300 8.97 5.61 -0.59
C ASP A 300 7.45 5.45 -0.68
N LEU A 301 7.01 4.28 -1.13
CA LEU A 301 5.60 3.90 -1.19
C LEU A 301 5.17 2.96 -0.06
N TYR A 302 6.09 2.49 0.77
CA TYR A 302 5.78 1.78 2.02
C TYR A 302 5.43 2.72 3.17
N ASP A 303 4.89 2.16 4.25
CA ASP A 303 4.56 2.94 5.44
C ASP A 303 5.82 3.26 6.26
N THR A 304 6.32 4.49 6.11
CA THR A 304 7.54 4.97 6.79
C THR A 304 7.36 5.28 8.27
N THR A 305 6.20 5.04 8.90
CA THR A 305 6.00 5.35 10.33
C THR A 305 6.16 4.12 11.22
N SER A 306 6.04 2.94 10.64
CA SER A 306 6.00 1.65 11.35
C SER A 306 7.39 1.04 11.48
N PHE A 307 8.38 1.82 11.94
CA PHE A 307 9.73 1.30 12.19
C PHE A 307 9.72 0.39 13.43
N GLY A 308 10.05 -0.89 13.25
CA GLY A 308 10.30 -1.81 14.38
C GLY A 308 9.30 -2.98 14.54
N SER A 309 8.36 -3.15 13.61
CA SER A 309 7.63 -4.42 13.51
C SER A 309 8.06 -5.11 12.22
N ARG A 310 8.73 -6.27 12.32
CA ARG A 310 8.62 -7.31 11.26
C ARG A 310 7.17 -7.83 11.27
N GLY A 311 6.22 -6.96 10.94
CA GLY A 311 4.86 -6.97 11.48
C GLY A 311 3.82 -6.56 10.44
N LEU A 312 3.80 -7.32 9.35
CA LEU A 312 2.61 -7.92 8.75
C LEU A 312 1.50 -7.02 8.18
N ILE A 313 1.40 -5.72 8.46
CA ILE A 313 0.29 -4.92 7.96
C ILE A 313 0.81 -3.51 7.65
N GLY A 314 1.00 -3.23 6.37
CA GLY A 314 1.46 -1.96 5.82
C GLY A 314 0.63 -1.56 4.60
N THR A 315 1.26 -0.87 3.67
CA THR A 315 0.65 -0.27 2.49
C THR A 315 0.08 -1.30 1.52
N PRO A 316 -1.01 -0.98 0.81
CA PRO A 316 -1.50 -1.80 -0.29
C PRO A 316 -0.68 -1.51 -1.56
N VAL A 317 0.63 -1.80 -1.52
CA VAL A 317 1.52 -1.73 -2.70
C VAL A 317 2.32 -3.02 -2.80
N GLY A 318 3.06 -3.42 -1.76
CA GLY A 318 3.75 -4.70 -1.69
C GLY A 318 4.79 -4.88 -2.81
N ALA A 319 4.94 -6.10 -3.34
CA ALA A 319 5.92 -6.37 -4.39
C ALA A 319 5.53 -5.80 -5.77
N TRP A 320 4.40 -5.09 -5.89
CA TRP A 320 3.97 -4.48 -7.16
C TRP A 320 4.84 -3.30 -7.60
N SER A 321 5.59 -2.67 -6.70
CA SER A 321 6.52 -1.56 -7.01
C SER A 321 7.89 -1.76 -6.36
N LEU A 322 8.95 -1.40 -7.09
CA LEU A 322 10.30 -1.24 -6.53
C LEU A 322 10.33 -0.28 -5.34
N MET A 323 9.49 0.76 -5.34
CA MET A 323 9.44 1.79 -4.29
C MET A 323 8.71 1.33 -3.01
N ASP A 324 8.25 0.07 -2.96
CA ASP A 324 7.80 -0.62 -1.76
C ASP A 324 8.66 -1.91 -1.59
N GLU A 325 8.06 -3.08 -1.40
CA GLU A 325 8.77 -4.33 -1.18
C GLU A 325 9.39 -4.93 -2.46
N GLY A 326 9.13 -4.37 -3.65
CA GLY A 326 9.59 -4.92 -4.94
C GLY A 326 11.11 -5.07 -5.08
N GLY A 327 11.89 -4.28 -4.34
CA GLY A 327 13.36 -4.41 -4.28
C GLY A 327 13.86 -5.66 -3.55
N ARG A 328 13.01 -6.34 -2.77
CA ARG A 328 13.40 -7.52 -1.97
C ARG A 328 13.17 -8.84 -2.69
N MET A 329 12.75 -8.81 -3.94
CA MET A 329 12.31 -9.99 -4.68
C MET A 329 13.47 -10.85 -5.19
N GLY A 330 13.18 -12.14 -5.40
CA GLY A 330 14.14 -13.14 -5.85
C GLY A 330 14.61 -14.10 -4.76
N MET A 331 15.20 -15.21 -5.20
CA MET A 331 15.83 -16.22 -4.35
C MET A 331 17.18 -16.60 -4.95
N PRO A 332 18.30 -16.06 -4.42
CA PRO A 332 18.45 -15.25 -3.20
C PRO A 332 17.75 -13.87 -3.24
N VAL A 333 17.43 -13.32 -2.07
CA VAL A 333 16.71 -12.04 -1.90
C VAL A 333 17.44 -10.90 -2.63
N GLU A 334 16.70 -9.92 -3.14
CA GLU A 334 17.18 -8.71 -3.84
C GLU A 334 17.83 -8.95 -5.21
N THR A 335 17.75 -10.16 -5.78
CA THR A 335 18.35 -10.50 -7.08
C THR A 335 17.45 -10.28 -8.28
N LEU A 336 16.13 -10.22 -8.07
CA LEU A 336 15.11 -10.11 -9.13
C LEU A 336 14.08 -9.01 -8.78
N PRO A 337 14.48 -7.73 -8.73
CA PRO A 337 13.57 -6.64 -8.41
C PRO A 337 12.42 -6.52 -9.42
N THR A 338 11.23 -6.17 -8.95
CA THR A 338 10.02 -5.97 -9.78
C THR A 338 9.94 -4.57 -10.37
N GLY A 339 9.05 -4.37 -11.35
CA GLY A 339 8.90 -3.09 -12.03
C GLY A 339 8.39 -1.95 -11.13
N PHE A 340 8.58 -0.71 -11.58
CA PHE A 340 7.97 0.46 -10.94
C PHE A 340 6.45 0.46 -11.06
N ASP A 341 5.79 1.04 -10.07
CA ASP A 341 4.40 1.48 -10.19
C ASP A 341 4.24 2.52 -11.32
N PRO A 342 3.03 2.66 -11.88
CA PRO A 342 2.78 3.56 -12.99
C PRO A 342 2.97 5.04 -12.65
N TRP A 343 2.77 5.46 -11.39
CA TRP A 343 2.98 6.86 -11.01
C TRP A 343 4.45 7.23 -11.04
N SER A 344 5.33 6.37 -10.50
CA SER A 344 6.77 6.54 -10.57
C SER A 344 7.27 6.62 -12.02
N LYS A 345 6.74 5.78 -12.92
CA LYS A 345 7.07 5.86 -14.36
C LYS A 345 6.59 7.18 -14.99
N MET A 346 5.39 7.65 -14.66
CA MET A 346 4.86 8.92 -15.15
C MET A 346 5.69 10.11 -14.64
N PHE A 347 6.14 10.06 -13.37
CA PHE A 347 7.04 11.04 -12.80
C PHE A 347 8.36 11.08 -13.58
N LEU A 348 9.04 9.93 -13.74
CA LEU A 348 10.30 9.84 -14.49
C LEU A 348 10.16 10.29 -15.94
N GLN A 349 9.05 9.94 -16.60
CA GLN A 349 8.72 10.42 -17.95
C GLN A 349 8.58 11.95 -18.00
N THR A 350 7.97 12.55 -16.98
CA THR A 350 7.72 14.00 -16.90
C THR A 350 9.01 14.77 -16.61
N VAL A 351 9.89 14.22 -15.78
CA VAL A 351 11.17 14.84 -15.42
C VAL A 351 12.20 14.67 -16.54
N TYR A 352 12.47 13.43 -16.93
CA TYR A 352 13.62 13.10 -17.79
C TYR A 352 13.26 12.83 -19.25
N GLY A 353 11.97 12.78 -19.59
CA GLY A 353 11.52 12.35 -20.92
C GLY A 353 11.80 10.86 -21.15
N GLY A 354 12.06 10.47 -22.41
CA GLY A 354 12.36 9.08 -22.75
C GLY A 354 11.11 8.23 -23.04
N ARG A 355 11.16 6.93 -22.70
CA ARG A 355 10.12 5.94 -23.04
C ARG A 355 9.68 5.11 -21.83
N TRP A 356 9.64 5.71 -20.64
CA TRP A 356 9.17 5.05 -19.42
C TRP A 356 7.71 4.63 -19.57
N ILE A 357 6.84 5.57 -19.95
CA ILE A 357 5.41 5.32 -20.07
C ILE A 357 4.71 6.42 -20.88
N GLU A 358 3.68 6.04 -21.63
CA GLU A 358 2.78 6.99 -22.29
C GLU A 358 1.31 6.54 -22.06
N PRO A 359 0.60 7.14 -21.09
CA PRO A 359 -0.76 6.72 -20.73
C PRO A 359 -1.76 6.95 -21.87
N ILE A 360 -2.69 6.00 -22.02
CA ILE A 360 -3.99 6.27 -22.66
C ILE A 360 -4.82 7.02 -21.61
N GLU A 361 -5.23 8.26 -21.89
CA GLU A 361 -6.02 9.05 -20.94
C GLU A 361 -7.52 9.02 -21.27
N LEU A 362 -8.35 8.86 -20.25
CA LEU A 362 -9.81 9.02 -20.30
C LEU A 362 -10.26 9.97 -19.19
N ASP A 363 -11.11 10.93 -19.54
CA ASP A 363 -11.77 11.79 -18.57
C ASP A 363 -13.10 11.20 -18.14
N TYR A 364 -13.28 11.04 -16.82
CA TYR A 364 -14.53 10.54 -16.25
C TYR A 364 -15.72 11.35 -16.76
N ASP A 365 -15.65 12.67 -16.78
CA ASP A 365 -16.77 13.52 -17.22
C ASP A 365 -17.11 13.39 -18.71
N GLN A 366 -16.19 12.87 -19.53
CA GLN A 366 -16.38 12.63 -20.97
C GLN A 366 -16.82 11.19 -21.28
N LEU A 367 -16.90 10.32 -20.27
CA LEU A 367 -17.31 8.93 -20.41
C LEU A 367 -18.85 8.80 -20.50
N ASP A 368 -19.40 9.16 -21.65
CA ASP A 368 -20.84 9.10 -21.98
C ASP A 368 -21.30 7.71 -22.45
N SER A 369 -20.39 6.92 -22.98
CA SER A 369 -20.60 5.54 -23.43
C SER A 369 -19.40 4.68 -23.10
N ALA A 370 -19.60 3.36 -23.07
CA ALA A 370 -18.53 2.41 -22.84
C ALA A 370 -17.37 2.59 -23.86
N GLN A 371 -16.13 2.56 -23.36
CA GLN A 371 -14.91 2.76 -24.14
C GLN A 371 -14.04 1.51 -24.10
N PRO A 372 -13.82 0.82 -25.23
CA PRO A 372 -12.88 -0.29 -25.29
C PRO A 372 -11.44 0.24 -25.28
N VAL A 373 -10.57 -0.42 -24.52
CA VAL A 373 -9.13 -0.10 -24.44
C VAL A 373 -8.34 -1.40 -24.58
N LEU A 374 -7.28 -1.35 -25.39
CA LEU A 374 -6.31 -2.44 -25.53
C LEU A 374 -5.06 -2.06 -24.74
N LEU A 375 -4.70 -2.89 -23.76
CA LEU A 375 -3.47 -2.75 -22.98
C LEU A 375 -2.45 -3.81 -23.36
N THR A 376 -1.17 -3.44 -23.31
CA THR A 376 -0.01 -4.33 -23.33
C THR A 376 0.57 -4.44 -21.93
N GLU A 377 1.41 -5.45 -21.70
CA GLU A 377 2.06 -5.62 -20.40
C GLU A 377 2.95 -4.42 -20.00
N ALA A 378 3.08 -4.19 -18.69
CA ALA A 378 3.80 -3.06 -18.12
C ALA A 378 5.32 -3.03 -18.44
N THR A 379 5.89 -4.19 -18.83
CA THR A 379 7.32 -4.36 -19.17
C THR A 379 7.60 -4.31 -20.67
N ASP A 380 6.61 -4.00 -21.53
CA ASP A 380 6.87 -3.81 -22.97
C ASP A 380 7.93 -2.70 -23.18
N PHE A 381 8.61 -2.64 -24.32
CA PHE A 381 9.51 -1.50 -24.63
C PHE A 381 8.75 -0.35 -25.30
N ASP A 382 7.57 -0.61 -25.84
CA ASP A 382 6.67 0.42 -26.36
C ASP A 382 6.03 1.19 -25.19
N PRO A 383 6.28 2.51 -25.02
CA PRO A 383 5.66 3.27 -23.94
C PRO A 383 4.14 3.37 -24.08
N HIS A 384 3.59 3.24 -25.30
CA HIS A 384 2.16 3.34 -25.56
C HIS A 384 1.41 2.06 -25.16
N GLY A 385 0.23 2.21 -24.56
CA GLY A 385 -0.69 1.09 -24.30
C GLY A 385 -0.34 0.26 -23.06
N LYS A 386 0.72 0.60 -22.32
CA LYS A 386 1.04 -0.04 -21.02
C LYS A 386 0.10 0.36 -19.89
N LEU A 387 -0.50 1.54 -20.00
CA LEU A 387 -1.25 2.17 -18.93
C LEU A 387 -2.47 2.90 -19.48
N LEU A 388 -3.59 2.70 -18.81
CA LEU A 388 -4.77 3.55 -18.91
C LEU A 388 -4.86 4.41 -17.65
N LYS A 389 -4.93 5.74 -17.81
CA LYS A 389 -5.18 6.71 -16.75
C LYS A 389 -6.60 7.24 -16.89
N ILE A 390 -7.41 7.09 -15.84
CA ILE A 390 -8.78 7.62 -15.80
C ILE A 390 -8.83 8.79 -14.83
N ASN A 391 -8.87 10.01 -15.37
CA ASN A 391 -8.96 11.25 -14.60
C ASN A 391 -10.37 11.39 -14.01
N LEU A 392 -10.45 11.65 -12.71
CA LEU A 392 -11.70 11.85 -11.99
C LEU A 392 -11.90 13.35 -11.67
N PRO A 393 -13.13 13.79 -11.37
CA PRO A 393 -13.36 15.16 -10.91
C PRO A 393 -12.61 15.43 -9.60
N ASP A 394 -11.83 16.50 -9.54
CA ASP A 394 -10.97 16.80 -8.39
C ASP A 394 -11.69 16.68 -7.04
N GLN A 395 -10.98 16.13 -6.07
CA GLN A 395 -11.50 15.89 -4.73
C GLN A 395 -11.16 17.06 -3.80
N GLU A 396 -12.20 17.66 -3.22
CA GLU A 396 -12.07 18.74 -2.24
C GLU A 396 -11.71 18.20 -0.85
N ILE A 397 -10.76 18.85 -0.17
CA ILE A 397 -10.58 18.69 1.29
C ILE A 397 -11.46 19.72 2.00
N GLU A 398 -12.56 19.27 2.61
CA GLU A 398 -13.36 20.16 3.48
C GLU A 398 -12.50 20.67 4.65
N ARG A 399 -12.41 22.00 4.78
CA ARG A 399 -11.78 22.65 5.92
C ARG A 399 -12.76 22.78 7.07
N SER A 400 -12.27 22.62 8.30
CA SER A 400 -13.08 22.74 9.52
C SER A 400 -13.55 24.16 9.82
N VAL A 401 -13.01 25.18 9.13
CA VAL A 401 -13.29 26.60 9.35
C VAL A 401 -13.85 27.26 8.09
N GLN A 402 -14.85 28.11 8.28
CA GLN A 402 -15.47 28.94 7.24
C GLN A 402 -15.19 30.42 7.53
N PRO A 403 -15.05 31.27 6.49
CA PRO A 403 -14.92 32.73 6.68
C PRO A 403 -16.09 33.32 7.48
N LEU A 404 -15.86 34.42 8.19
CA LEU A 404 -16.96 35.12 8.90
C LEU A 404 -17.89 35.84 7.91
N GLY A 405 -17.41 36.12 6.70
CA GLY A 405 -18.15 36.62 5.54
C GLY A 405 -18.12 35.66 4.35
N THR A 406 -17.69 36.17 3.19
CA THR A 406 -17.42 35.37 1.98
C THR A 406 -15.94 35.03 1.89
N PHE A 407 -15.05 35.94 2.34
CA PHE A 407 -13.61 35.77 2.24
C PHE A 407 -12.93 35.99 3.59
N SER A 408 -11.80 35.32 3.79
CA SER A 408 -10.83 35.65 4.84
C SER A 408 -9.40 35.56 4.30
N TYR A 409 -8.44 36.21 4.97
CA TYR A 409 -7.03 35.97 4.68
C TYR A 409 -6.65 34.61 5.26
N TYR A 410 -5.92 33.80 4.50
CA TYR A 410 -5.50 32.46 4.89
C TYR A 410 -4.02 32.25 4.59
N THR A 411 -3.28 31.64 5.50
CA THR A 411 -1.84 31.41 5.31
C THR A 411 -1.52 30.22 4.42
N GLY A 412 -2.44 29.29 4.16
CA GLY A 412 -2.03 27.98 3.65
C GLY A 412 -1.42 27.11 4.76
N LYS A 413 -1.04 25.89 4.35
CA LYS A 413 -0.37 24.90 5.20
C LYS A 413 0.84 24.31 4.47
N GLU A 414 2.03 24.62 4.95
CA GLU A 414 3.27 24.06 4.42
C GLU A 414 4.41 24.24 5.42
N ASN A 415 5.48 23.45 5.25
CA ASN A 415 6.73 23.60 5.97
C ASN A 415 7.58 24.75 5.42
N LEU A 416 8.44 25.34 6.23
CA LEU A 416 9.41 26.38 5.87
C LEU A 416 8.80 27.64 5.22
N MET A 417 7.56 27.97 5.60
CA MET A 417 6.86 29.17 5.11
C MET A 417 7.38 30.44 5.78
N SER A 418 7.33 31.54 5.05
CA SER A 418 7.57 32.89 5.59
C SER A 418 6.68 33.90 4.87
N LEU A 419 5.45 34.05 5.34
CA LEU A 419 4.39 34.85 4.71
C LEU A 419 4.16 36.14 5.46
N GLN A 420 3.74 37.19 4.75
CA GLN A 420 3.56 38.53 5.32
C GLN A 420 2.34 39.25 4.75
N LEU A 421 1.69 40.05 5.61
CA LEU A 421 0.58 40.92 5.26
C LEU A 421 0.80 42.28 5.90
N THR A 422 0.99 43.33 5.10
CA THR A 422 1.31 44.69 5.59
C THR A 422 0.24 45.70 5.20
N SER A 423 -0.33 46.42 6.16
CA SER A 423 -1.42 47.36 5.89
C SER A 423 -0.94 48.60 5.11
N ASP A 424 -1.89 49.31 4.49
CA ASP A 424 -1.71 50.72 4.17
C ASP A 424 -1.33 51.54 5.42
N VAL A 425 -0.74 52.72 5.22
CA VAL A 425 -0.36 53.62 6.32
C VAL A 425 -1.60 54.12 7.07
N ILE A 426 -1.61 53.91 8.38
CA ILE A 426 -2.66 54.35 9.31
C ILE A 426 -2.15 55.57 10.09
N ASP A 427 -2.82 56.71 9.94
CA ASP A 427 -2.44 57.96 10.61
C ASP A 427 -3.03 58.02 12.04
N LEU A 428 -2.19 57.79 13.05
CA LEU A 428 -2.55 57.92 14.48
C LEU A 428 -2.16 59.28 15.08
N THR A 429 -1.73 60.26 14.27
CA THR A 429 -1.31 61.58 14.78
C THR A 429 -2.35 62.32 15.62
N PRO A 430 -3.68 62.21 15.40
CA PRO A 430 -4.66 62.92 16.22
C PRO A 430 -5.11 62.16 17.47
N SER A 431 -4.55 60.98 17.75
CA SER A 431 -5.13 60.02 18.69
C SER A 431 -4.36 59.87 19.99
N GLU A 432 -5.05 59.47 21.07
CA GLU A 432 -4.42 59.17 22.38
C GLU A 432 -4.59 57.70 22.80
N ASN A 433 -5.79 57.12 22.62
CA ASN A 433 -6.06 55.71 22.94
C ASN A 433 -6.32 54.95 21.64
N VAL A 434 -5.52 53.94 21.35
CA VAL A 434 -5.62 53.19 20.08
C VAL A 434 -5.63 51.71 20.38
N THR A 435 -6.62 50.99 19.85
CA THR A 435 -6.72 49.53 19.94
C THR A 435 -6.83 48.90 18.56
N LEU A 436 -6.08 47.82 18.35
CA LEU A 436 -6.24 46.92 17.23
C LEU A 436 -7.20 45.80 17.64
N HIS A 437 -8.14 45.48 16.77
CA HIS A 437 -8.97 44.31 16.88
C HIS A 437 -8.90 43.51 15.58
N PHE A 438 -8.98 42.19 15.68
CA PHE A 438 -9.11 41.28 14.55
C PHE A 438 -9.65 39.95 15.06
N ASP A 439 -10.28 39.19 14.18
CA ASP A 439 -10.68 37.81 14.46
C ASP A 439 -9.67 36.87 13.80
N SER A 440 -9.31 35.80 14.51
CA SER A 440 -8.44 34.76 13.93
C SER A 440 -8.80 33.36 14.39
N PHE A 441 -8.76 32.41 13.45
CA PHE A 441 -8.72 30.98 13.73
C PHE A 441 -7.28 30.51 13.50
N ARG A 442 -6.72 29.76 14.44
CA ARG A 442 -5.33 29.28 14.39
C ARG A 442 -5.31 27.79 14.64
N TRP A 443 -4.65 27.06 13.76
CA TRP A 443 -4.30 25.67 13.97
C TRP A 443 -2.86 25.51 13.50
N ILE A 444 -1.94 25.87 14.39
CA ILE A 444 -0.51 25.94 14.12
C ILE A 444 0.25 25.05 15.12
N GLU A 445 1.45 24.60 14.77
CA GLU A 445 2.27 23.77 15.66
C GLU A 445 2.71 24.55 16.90
N GLU A 446 2.29 24.08 18.08
CA GLU A 446 2.55 24.76 19.35
C GLU A 446 4.03 24.68 19.74
N GLY A 447 4.67 25.84 19.84
CA GLY A 447 6.07 26.02 20.23
C GLY A 447 7.06 26.15 19.07
N TYR A 448 6.62 25.93 17.82
CA TYR A 448 7.49 25.82 16.64
C TYR A 448 7.06 26.77 15.53
N ASP A 449 5.77 26.79 15.21
CA ASP A 449 5.18 27.70 14.25
C ASP A 449 4.68 28.97 14.92
N PHE A 450 4.89 30.13 14.29
CA PHE A 450 4.54 31.41 14.88
C PHE A 450 3.77 32.33 13.94
N PHE A 451 2.61 32.79 14.41
CA PHE A 451 1.86 33.90 13.85
C PHE A 451 2.10 35.16 14.68
N THR A 452 2.72 36.17 14.09
CA THR A 452 3.17 37.37 14.77
C THR A 452 2.44 38.60 14.27
N VAL A 453 2.15 39.51 15.20
CA VAL A 453 1.58 40.83 14.92
C VAL A 453 2.58 41.87 15.36
N SER A 454 2.97 42.75 14.43
CA SER A 454 3.93 43.82 14.63
C SER A 454 3.39 45.16 14.14
N VAL A 455 3.92 46.25 14.71
CA VAL A 455 3.66 47.62 14.25
C VAL A 455 4.94 48.18 13.65
N ILE A 456 4.87 48.64 12.40
CA ILE A 456 5.98 49.33 11.73
C ILE A 456 5.76 50.83 11.91
N ASP A 457 6.70 51.50 12.58
CA ASP A 457 6.71 52.94 12.69
C ASP A 457 7.28 53.56 11.42
N GLU A 458 6.48 54.33 10.67
CA GLU A 458 6.91 54.98 9.42
C GLU A 458 8.07 55.98 9.62
N VAL A 459 8.25 56.48 10.84
CA VAL A 459 9.32 57.43 11.20
C VAL A 459 10.66 56.73 11.38
N TYR A 460 10.67 55.54 11.98
CA TYR A 460 11.91 54.81 12.32
C TYR A 460 12.18 53.60 11.42
N ARG A 461 11.17 53.14 10.66
CA ARG A 461 11.19 51.91 9.83
C ARG A 461 11.55 50.64 10.61
N GLU A 462 11.37 50.66 11.93
CA GLU A 462 11.56 49.49 12.78
C GLU A 462 10.19 48.87 13.11
N GLY A 463 10.09 47.55 12.97
CA GLY A 463 8.93 46.77 13.39
C GLY A 463 9.03 46.43 14.88
N VAL A 464 7.97 46.67 15.63
CA VAL A 464 7.85 46.28 17.03
C VAL A 464 6.79 45.20 17.15
N GLU A 465 7.18 44.00 17.57
CA GLU A 465 6.24 42.91 17.86
C GLU A 465 5.35 43.27 19.05
N ILE A 466 4.05 43.10 18.88
CA ILE A 466 3.03 43.40 19.90
C ILE A 466 2.30 42.13 20.37
N ALA A 467 2.27 41.08 19.55
CA ALA A 467 1.73 39.77 19.90
C ALA A 467 2.37 38.67 19.05
N SER A 468 2.45 37.47 19.62
CA SER A 468 2.89 36.26 18.95
C SER A 468 2.03 35.09 19.43
N PHE A 469 1.58 34.26 18.49
CA PHE A 469 0.69 33.13 18.71
C PHE A 469 1.34 31.86 18.16
N SER A 470 1.17 30.77 18.89
CA SER A 470 1.70 29.44 18.57
C SER A 470 0.81 28.41 19.28
N ASP A 471 -0.43 28.29 18.80
CA ASP A 471 -1.53 27.60 19.50
C ASP A 471 -2.59 27.03 18.55
N ARG A 472 -3.52 26.22 19.11
CA ARG A 472 -4.70 25.72 18.40
C ARG A 472 -5.98 26.26 19.02
N THR A 473 -6.80 26.92 18.21
CA THR A 473 -8.13 27.41 18.58
C THR A 473 -9.22 26.43 18.10
N SER A 474 -10.30 26.28 18.86
CA SER A 474 -11.43 25.44 18.44
C SER A 474 -12.43 26.15 17.51
N ASP A 475 -12.40 27.48 17.46
CA ASP A 475 -13.28 28.35 16.68
C ASP A 475 -12.59 29.72 16.51
N TRP A 476 -13.20 30.64 15.75
CA TRP A 476 -12.71 32.02 15.61
C TRP A 476 -12.57 32.72 16.97
N GLU A 477 -11.41 33.34 17.21
CA GLU A 477 -11.14 34.13 18.41
C GLU A 477 -10.92 35.61 18.08
N HIS A 478 -11.72 36.46 18.73
CA HIS A 478 -11.56 37.91 18.69
C HIS A 478 -10.38 38.36 19.56
N GLN A 479 -9.44 39.08 18.97
CA GLN A 479 -8.27 39.66 19.62
C GLN A 479 -8.44 41.17 19.82
N GLU A 480 -7.87 41.69 20.91
CA GLU A 480 -7.83 43.13 21.21
C GLU A 480 -6.46 43.50 21.78
N LEU A 481 -5.69 44.29 21.03
CA LEU A 481 -4.32 44.68 21.37
C LEU A 481 -4.21 46.21 21.52
N ASP A 482 -3.56 46.66 22.59
CA ASP A 482 -3.33 48.09 22.84
C ASP A 482 -2.17 48.61 21.98
N LEU A 483 -2.46 49.61 21.15
CA LEU A 483 -1.49 50.31 20.30
C LEU A 483 -1.18 51.72 20.79
N SER A 484 -1.65 52.13 21.97
CA SER A 484 -1.54 53.51 22.46
C SER A 484 -0.09 54.00 22.62
N ALA A 485 0.89 53.09 22.73
CA ALA A 485 2.32 53.44 22.70
C ALA A 485 2.77 54.07 21.37
N PHE A 486 2.04 53.79 20.28
CA PHE A 486 2.26 54.31 18.94
C PHE A 486 1.30 55.47 18.59
N ALA A 487 0.53 55.97 19.55
CA ALA A 487 -0.28 57.17 19.36
C ALA A 487 0.60 58.37 18.95
N GLY A 488 0.06 59.26 18.10
CA GLY A 488 0.76 60.48 17.68
C GLY A 488 1.68 60.33 16.46
N ARG A 489 1.70 59.18 15.79
CA ARG A 489 2.54 58.93 14.59
C ARG A 489 1.85 58.02 13.56
N PRO A 490 2.20 58.10 12.27
CA PRO A 490 1.72 57.15 11.27
C PRO A 490 2.38 55.78 11.45
N ILE A 491 1.61 54.70 11.28
CA ILE A 491 2.06 53.31 11.42
C ILE A 491 1.59 52.44 10.25
N GLN A 492 2.17 51.25 10.12
CA GLN A 492 1.55 50.13 9.39
C GLN A 492 1.40 48.94 10.35
N LEU A 493 0.35 48.15 10.15
CA LEU A 493 0.21 46.84 10.77
C LEU A 493 0.94 45.80 9.92
N HIS A 494 1.60 44.87 10.57
CA HIS A 494 2.34 43.79 9.92
C HIS A 494 1.98 42.47 10.59
N PHE A 495 1.35 41.57 9.84
CA PHE A 495 1.11 40.19 10.25
C PHE A 495 2.10 39.29 9.51
N ALA A 496 2.70 38.34 10.21
CA ALA A 496 3.61 37.39 9.59
C ALA A 496 3.40 35.99 10.15
N TYR A 497 3.47 34.98 9.29
CA TYR A 497 3.41 33.56 9.66
C TYR A 497 4.69 32.86 9.21
N LYS A 498 5.29 32.10 10.12
CA LYS A 498 6.51 31.33 9.87
C LYS A 498 6.36 29.91 10.38
N THR A 499 6.77 28.94 9.57
CA THR A 499 6.72 27.52 9.92
C THR A 499 8.09 26.85 9.90
N ASP A 500 8.21 25.77 10.65
CA ASP A 500 9.40 24.92 10.64
C ASP A 500 9.33 23.84 9.53
N GLN A 501 10.25 22.87 9.54
CA GLN A 501 10.34 21.85 8.49
C GLN A 501 9.57 20.55 8.77
N TYR A 502 8.87 20.42 9.90
CA TYR A 502 8.40 19.13 10.37
C TYR A 502 6.89 18.99 10.28
N VAL A 503 6.14 19.72 11.10
CA VAL A 503 4.70 19.47 11.26
C VAL A 503 3.89 20.53 10.52
N VAL A 504 3.19 20.07 9.49
CA VAL A 504 2.23 20.91 8.76
C VAL A 504 0.87 20.82 9.44
N GLU A 505 0.39 21.94 9.98
CA GLU A 505 -0.98 22.11 10.47
C GLU A 505 -1.75 23.10 9.58
N GLU A 506 -3.06 23.26 9.80
CA GLU A 506 -3.94 23.97 8.86
C GLU A 506 -3.57 25.45 8.65
N GLY A 507 -2.87 26.09 9.59
CA GLY A 507 -2.38 27.47 9.47
C GLY A 507 -3.25 28.49 10.21
N VAL A 508 -3.30 29.72 9.68
CA VAL A 508 -4.03 30.86 10.27
C VAL A 508 -5.02 31.44 9.27
N PHE A 509 -6.23 31.71 9.78
CA PHE A 509 -7.25 32.48 9.12
C PHE A 509 -7.42 33.81 9.86
N LEU A 510 -7.52 34.91 9.13
CA LEU A 510 -7.56 36.27 9.66
C LEU A 510 -8.69 37.07 8.99
N ASP A 511 -9.51 37.73 9.81
CA ASP A 511 -10.68 38.48 9.35
C ASP A 511 -10.98 39.66 10.30
N GLU A 512 -11.92 40.52 9.92
CA GLU A 512 -12.49 41.61 10.74
C GLU A 512 -11.45 42.56 11.39
N ILE A 513 -10.40 42.89 10.64
CA ILE A 513 -9.26 43.70 11.12
C ILE A 513 -9.68 45.17 11.22
N LYS A 514 -9.67 45.75 12.42
CA LYS A 514 -10.03 47.16 12.67
C LYS A 514 -9.10 47.84 13.66
N VAL A 515 -8.77 49.10 13.38
CA VAL A 515 -8.12 49.99 14.35
C VAL A 515 -9.12 51.00 14.85
N VAL A 516 -9.31 51.05 16.17
CA VAL A 516 -10.19 51.98 16.86
C VAL A 516 -9.32 52.98 17.61
N ALA A 517 -9.43 54.25 17.25
CA ALA A 517 -8.75 55.35 17.93
C ALA A 517 -9.76 56.27 18.59
N ASP A 518 -9.60 56.50 19.90
CA ASP A 518 -10.48 57.33 20.74
C ASP A 518 -11.98 57.01 20.57
N GLY A 519 -12.29 55.72 20.42
CA GLY A 519 -13.64 55.19 20.25
C GLY A 519 -14.21 55.28 18.83
N GLN A 520 -13.42 55.67 17.83
CA GLN A 520 -13.80 55.67 16.42
C GLN A 520 -12.95 54.71 15.59
N THR A 521 -13.59 53.91 14.75
CA THR A 521 -12.87 53.07 13.77
C THR A 521 -12.25 53.95 12.70
N ILE A 522 -10.93 53.95 12.60
CA ILE A 522 -10.15 54.74 11.64
C ILE A 522 -9.54 53.90 10.52
N PHE A 523 -9.44 52.59 10.73
CA PHE A 523 -9.03 51.60 9.74
C PHE A 523 -9.92 50.36 9.91
N TYR A 524 -10.33 49.77 8.80
CA TYR A 524 -11.16 48.56 8.80
C TYR A 524 -10.99 47.80 7.50
N ASP A 525 -10.70 46.52 7.57
CA ASP A 525 -10.67 45.57 6.47
C ASP A 525 -11.35 44.27 6.94
N ASN A 526 -12.42 43.88 6.24
CA ASN A 526 -13.14 42.64 6.44
C ASN A 526 -12.97 41.69 5.25
N VAL A 527 -11.94 41.92 4.41
CA VAL A 527 -11.55 41.08 3.27
C VAL A 527 -12.57 41.04 2.11
N GLU A 528 -13.78 41.59 2.28
CA GLU A 528 -14.84 41.62 1.26
C GLU A 528 -14.74 42.77 0.24
N SER A 529 -13.82 43.71 0.45
CA SER A 529 -13.72 44.95 -0.32
C SER A 529 -12.30 45.17 -0.85
N ASP A 530 -12.04 46.31 -1.51
CA ASP A 530 -10.71 46.63 -2.04
C ASP A 530 -9.63 46.39 -0.97
N PRO A 531 -8.59 45.55 -1.26
CA PRO A 531 -7.60 45.16 -0.26
C PRO A 531 -6.88 46.39 0.33
N LYS A 532 -6.79 46.45 1.66
CA LYS A 532 -6.04 47.50 2.38
C LYS A 532 -4.70 47.01 2.91
N PHE A 533 -4.31 45.81 2.49
CA PHE A 533 -3.04 45.20 2.81
C PHE A 533 -2.29 44.86 1.52
N GLN A 534 -1.00 45.15 1.52
CA GLN A 534 -0.07 44.53 0.61
C GLN A 534 0.17 43.09 1.10
N ASN A 535 -0.27 42.14 0.28
CA ASN A 535 -0.22 40.72 0.58
C ASN A 535 1.01 40.08 -0.08
N ASP A 536 1.82 39.40 0.72
CA ASP A 536 2.99 38.64 0.33
C ASP A 536 2.87 37.22 0.87
N GLY A 537 2.03 36.42 0.20
CA GLY A 537 1.91 34.98 0.42
C GLY A 537 0.65 34.48 1.13
N PHE A 538 -0.19 35.34 1.71
CA PHE A 538 -1.52 34.90 2.19
C PHE A 538 -2.45 34.66 0.98
N ALA A 539 -3.28 33.63 1.03
CA ALA A 539 -4.37 33.42 0.10
C ALA A 539 -5.64 34.19 0.55
N LEU A 540 -6.52 34.47 -0.41
CA LEU A 540 -7.91 34.82 -0.11
C LEU A 540 -8.71 33.53 -0.10
N TYR A 541 -9.21 33.13 1.05
CA TYR A 541 -9.98 31.91 1.24
C TYR A 541 -11.48 32.22 1.22
N ASP A 542 -12.22 31.53 0.35
CA ASP A 542 -13.64 31.79 0.10
C ASP A 542 -14.58 30.75 0.74
N GLY A 543 -14.05 29.87 1.58
CA GLY A 543 -14.77 28.75 2.18
C GLY A 543 -14.65 27.43 1.40
N THR A 544 -14.05 27.43 0.20
CA THR A 544 -13.81 26.22 -0.59
C THR A 544 -12.47 25.57 -0.24
N GLY A 545 -12.50 24.26 -0.03
CA GLY A 545 -11.32 23.46 0.23
C GLY A 545 -10.36 23.42 -0.96
N ASP A 546 -9.13 23.00 -0.70
CA ASP A 546 -8.19 22.73 -1.78
C ASP A 546 -8.71 21.54 -2.61
N LEU A 547 -8.70 21.71 -3.92
CA LEU A 547 -9.04 20.66 -4.88
C LEU A 547 -7.77 19.88 -5.22
N PHE A 548 -7.84 18.55 -5.11
CA PHE A 548 -6.74 17.67 -5.42
C PHE A 548 -7.10 16.71 -6.55
N PRO A 549 -6.20 16.52 -7.52
CA PRO A 549 -6.40 15.53 -8.56
C PRO A 549 -6.36 14.13 -7.95
N HIS A 550 -7.23 13.28 -8.45
CA HIS A 550 -7.25 11.86 -8.13
C HIS A 550 -7.67 11.06 -9.36
N TYR A 551 -7.15 9.84 -9.50
CA TYR A 551 -7.35 9.05 -10.71
C TYR A 551 -7.05 7.57 -10.49
N TYR A 552 -7.57 6.75 -11.40
CA TYR A 552 -7.18 5.34 -11.50
C TYR A 552 -6.08 5.17 -12.54
N LEU A 553 -5.08 4.36 -12.22
CA LEU A 553 -4.04 3.90 -13.15
C LEU A 553 -4.19 2.39 -13.33
N ILE A 554 -4.41 1.95 -14.56
CA ILE A 554 -4.74 0.55 -14.86
C ILE A 554 -3.68 -0.01 -15.81
N GLU A 555 -3.01 -1.07 -15.38
CA GLU A 555 -1.93 -1.72 -16.13
C GLU A 555 -2.14 -3.24 -16.17
N LEU A 556 -1.44 -3.90 -17.11
CA LEU A 556 -1.38 -5.36 -17.19
C LEU A 556 -0.04 -5.84 -16.65
N ARG A 557 -0.06 -6.61 -15.56
CA ARG A 557 1.14 -7.21 -14.97
C ARG A 557 1.25 -8.68 -15.33
N SER A 558 2.49 -9.13 -15.55
CA SER A 558 2.83 -10.49 -16.00
C SER A 558 4.04 -11.00 -15.19
N HIS A 559 4.63 -12.12 -15.61
CA HIS A 559 5.86 -12.66 -15.01
C HIS A 559 7.04 -12.57 -16.00
N ARG A 560 7.15 -11.47 -16.73
CA ARG A 560 8.15 -11.30 -17.80
C ARG A 560 9.00 -10.05 -17.57
N GLY A 561 10.18 -10.03 -18.18
CA GLY A 561 11.18 -9.00 -17.92
C GLY A 561 11.50 -8.90 -16.43
N VAL A 562 11.65 -7.68 -15.93
CA VAL A 562 11.83 -7.43 -14.48
C VAL A 562 10.72 -8.01 -13.59
N ASP A 563 9.49 -8.16 -14.10
CA ASP A 563 8.37 -8.69 -13.32
C ASP A 563 8.43 -10.21 -13.11
N GLN A 564 9.47 -10.90 -13.62
CA GLN A 564 9.77 -12.28 -13.21
C GLN A 564 9.93 -12.44 -11.70
N GLY A 565 10.36 -11.37 -11.00
CA GLY A 565 10.47 -11.34 -9.54
C GLY A 565 9.15 -11.63 -8.81
N LEU A 566 8.00 -11.35 -9.45
CA LEU A 566 6.66 -11.60 -8.89
C LEU A 566 6.36 -13.10 -8.71
N GLN A 567 7.10 -13.99 -9.36
CA GLN A 567 7.00 -15.45 -9.14
C GLN A 567 7.80 -15.91 -7.92
N HIS A 568 8.64 -15.04 -7.36
CA HIS A 568 9.66 -15.36 -6.38
C HIS A 568 9.62 -14.38 -5.19
N VAL A 569 8.42 -14.09 -4.69
CA VAL A 569 8.19 -13.27 -3.48
C VAL A 569 8.32 -14.17 -2.26
N TYR A 570 9.55 -14.53 -1.91
CA TYR A 570 9.83 -15.60 -0.95
C TYR A 570 9.22 -16.95 -1.38
N GLU A 571 8.17 -17.40 -0.70
CA GLU A 571 7.40 -18.61 -1.00
C GLU A 571 6.00 -18.27 -1.57
N ILE A 572 5.80 -17.02 -2.00
CA ILE A 572 4.53 -16.46 -2.45
C ILE A 572 4.68 -16.05 -3.93
N GLU A 573 3.61 -16.25 -4.70
CA GLU A 573 3.49 -15.79 -6.08
C GLU A 573 2.47 -14.64 -6.14
N TYR A 574 2.78 -13.61 -6.91
CA TYR A 574 1.89 -12.50 -7.21
C TYR A 574 1.16 -12.77 -8.53
N GLU A 575 -0.16 -12.61 -8.53
CA GLU A 575 -1.04 -13.07 -9.62
C GLU A 575 -0.97 -12.14 -10.85
N PRO A 576 -0.67 -12.65 -12.05
CA PRO A 576 -0.65 -11.83 -13.26
C PRO A 576 -2.08 -11.44 -13.67
N GLY A 577 -2.26 -10.24 -14.21
CA GLY A 577 -3.58 -9.73 -14.61
C GLY A 577 -3.68 -8.20 -14.65
N MET A 578 -4.92 -7.71 -14.70
CA MET A 578 -5.20 -6.27 -14.64
C MET A 578 -4.98 -5.77 -13.22
N LEU A 579 -3.98 -4.93 -13.01
CA LEU A 579 -3.75 -4.26 -11.74
C LEU A 579 -4.32 -2.85 -11.79
N ILE A 580 -5.07 -2.47 -10.76
CA ILE A 580 -5.66 -1.15 -10.64
C ILE A 580 -5.01 -0.44 -9.47
N TRP A 581 -4.44 0.72 -9.73
CA TRP A 581 -3.94 1.64 -8.73
C TRP A 581 -4.90 2.82 -8.59
N TYR A 582 -5.03 3.32 -7.38
CA TYR A 582 -5.75 4.55 -7.10
C TYR A 582 -4.79 5.58 -6.50
N TYR A 583 -4.62 6.70 -7.21
CA TYR A 583 -3.84 7.85 -6.77
C TYR A 583 -4.77 8.91 -6.17
N ASP A 584 -4.34 9.51 -5.06
CA ASP A 584 -5.08 10.52 -4.31
C ASP A 584 -4.16 11.68 -3.91
N GLY A 585 -4.22 12.78 -4.67
CA GLY A 585 -3.33 13.94 -4.51
C GLY A 585 -3.47 14.66 -3.17
N ARG A 586 -4.48 14.33 -2.35
CA ARG A 586 -4.62 14.84 -0.99
C ARG A 586 -3.51 14.35 -0.06
N PHE A 587 -2.86 13.24 -0.40
CA PHE A 587 -1.83 12.60 0.41
C PHE A 587 -0.49 12.63 -0.33
N LYS A 588 0.59 12.96 0.40
CA LYS A 588 1.97 13.01 -0.12
C LYS A 588 2.78 11.74 0.18
N ASN A 589 2.19 10.78 0.87
CA ASN A 589 2.84 9.53 1.29
C ASN A 589 1.79 8.43 1.50
N ASN A 590 2.26 7.21 1.77
CA ASN A 590 1.43 6.06 2.12
C ASN A 590 1.56 5.66 3.59
N ARG A 591 1.48 6.60 4.53
CA ARG A 591 1.48 6.29 5.97
C ARG A 591 0.13 5.74 6.43
N THR A 592 -0.24 4.59 5.90
CA THR A 592 -1.54 3.92 6.11
C THR A 592 -1.83 3.62 7.57
N SER A 593 -0.82 3.49 8.44
CA SER A 593 -1.04 3.39 9.89
C SER A 593 -1.62 4.66 10.51
N LEU A 594 -1.32 5.84 9.95
CA LEU A 594 -1.86 7.14 10.38
C LEU A 594 -3.21 7.43 9.73
N HIS A 595 -3.39 6.99 8.48
CA HIS A 595 -4.64 7.17 7.73
C HIS A 595 -5.07 5.88 7.00
N PRO A 596 -5.60 4.88 7.73
CA PRO A 596 -5.98 3.59 7.15
C PRO A 596 -6.97 3.71 6.00
N GLY A 597 -6.75 2.94 4.93
CA GLY A 597 -7.55 2.97 3.70
C GLY A 597 -7.20 4.11 2.74
N TYR A 598 -6.41 5.11 3.18
CA TYR A 598 -5.97 6.25 2.40
C TYR A 598 -4.45 6.30 2.25
N GLY A 599 -3.98 7.09 1.30
CA GLY A 599 -2.56 7.25 0.97
C GLY A 599 -2.42 7.78 -0.45
N MET A 600 -1.24 8.28 -0.77
CA MET A 600 -0.88 8.87 -2.06
C MET A 600 -1.21 7.94 -3.22
N ILE A 601 -0.84 6.66 -3.14
CA ILE A 601 -1.12 5.67 -4.17
C ILE A 601 -1.18 4.26 -3.59
N GLY A 602 -2.09 3.42 -4.07
CA GLY A 602 -2.11 2.01 -3.70
C GLY A 602 -2.95 1.16 -4.65
N VAL A 603 -2.68 -0.14 -4.68
CA VAL A 603 -3.44 -1.09 -5.47
C VAL A 603 -4.82 -1.32 -4.86
N VAL A 604 -5.80 -1.53 -5.72
CA VAL A 604 -7.14 -1.97 -5.35
C VAL A 604 -7.16 -3.48 -5.39
N ASP A 605 -7.33 -4.10 -4.23
CA ASP A 605 -7.36 -5.55 -4.13
C ASP A 605 -8.68 -6.13 -4.67
N ALA A 606 -8.61 -6.90 -5.76
CA ALA A 606 -9.76 -7.61 -6.31
C ALA A 606 -10.41 -8.57 -5.30
N ARG A 607 -9.66 -9.07 -4.31
CA ARG A 607 -10.06 -10.13 -3.37
C ARG A 607 -9.77 -9.71 -1.93
N THR A 608 -10.68 -8.93 -1.36
CA THR A 608 -10.57 -8.31 -0.02
C THR A 608 -10.66 -9.28 1.17
N GLN A 609 -10.47 -10.59 0.96
CA GLN A 609 -10.47 -11.58 2.03
C GLN A 609 -9.17 -11.45 2.82
N VAL A 610 -9.28 -11.24 4.14
CA VAL A 610 -8.10 -11.25 5.01
C VAL A 610 -7.50 -12.66 5.07
N LEU A 611 -6.26 -12.77 4.64
CA LEU A 611 -5.45 -13.98 4.74
C LEU A 611 -4.77 -14.06 6.09
N VAL A 612 -4.74 -15.27 6.63
CA VAL A 612 -4.19 -15.59 7.95
C VAL A 612 -3.26 -16.78 7.82
N TYR A 613 -2.31 -16.92 8.75
CA TYR A 613 -1.31 -18.00 8.70
C TYR A 613 -1.92 -19.41 8.72
N SER A 614 -3.00 -19.62 9.48
CA SER A 614 -3.79 -20.84 9.44
C SER A 614 -5.12 -20.65 10.19
N GLU A 615 -5.99 -21.67 10.19
CA GLU A 615 -7.14 -21.66 11.08
C GLU A 615 -6.76 -21.75 12.57
N GLU A 616 -5.64 -22.39 12.88
CA GLU A 616 -5.13 -22.57 14.25
C GLU A 616 -4.37 -21.34 14.76
N ASP A 617 -3.69 -20.62 13.86
CA ASP A 617 -3.06 -19.33 14.07
C ASP A 617 -3.71 -18.28 13.16
N PRO A 618 -4.77 -17.63 13.64
CA PRO A 618 -5.62 -16.84 12.80
C PRO A 618 -5.12 -15.38 12.74
N THR A 619 -3.81 -15.18 12.91
CA THR A 619 -3.13 -13.90 12.81
C THR A 619 -3.11 -13.45 11.33
N PRO A 620 -3.55 -12.21 11.02
CA PRO A 620 -3.45 -11.66 9.67
C PRO A 620 -2.02 -11.68 9.14
N MET A 621 -1.87 -12.08 7.88
CA MET A 621 -0.60 -12.03 7.16
C MET A 621 -0.28 -10.61 6.67
N GLY A 622 1.00 -10.42 6.36
CA GLY A 622 1.59 -9.33 5.56
C GLY A 622 0.66 -8.62 4.59
N SER A 623 0.62 -7.28 4.52
CA SER A 623 0.08 -6.58 3.34
C SER A 623 0.75 -7.08 2.05
N LEU A 624 2.05 -7.40 2.11
CA LEU A 624 2.79 -8.11 1.06
C LEU A 624 2.08 -9.40 0.63
N THR A 625 1.48 -10.16 1.53
CA THR A 625 0.71 -11.36 1.19
C THR A 625 -0.71 -11.02 0.78
N GLN A 626 -1.38 -10.08 1.46
CA GLN A 626 -2.76 -9.70 1.16
C GLN A 626 -2.89 -9.27 -0.30
N VAL A 627 -2.04 -8.35 -0.77
CA VAL A 627 -2.21 -7.76 -2.11
C VAL A 627 -1.64 -8.61 -3.26
N ARG A 628 -1.17 -9.85 -3.00
CA ARG A 628 -0.57 -10.70 -4.04
C ARG A 628 -1.56 -11.03 -5.15
N ASP A 629 -2.86 -11.10 -4.83
CA ASP A 629 -3.97 -11.47 -5.72
C ASP A 629 -4.90 -10.28 -6.01
N ALA A 630 -4.34 -9.07 -5.90
CA ALA A 630 -5.04 -7.82 -6.20
C ALA A 630 -5.48 -7.70 -7.67
N THR A 631 -4.96 -8.53 -8.57
CA THR A 631 -5.28 -8.44 -10.00
C THR A 631 -6.68 -8.93 -10.35
N PHE A 632 -7.31 -8.16 -11.22
CA PHE A 632 -8.57 -8.47 -11.89
C PHE A 632 -8.29 -9.28 -13.16
N GLY A 633 -9.16 -10.24 -13.48
CA GLY A 633 -8.97 -11.12 -14.63
C GLY A 633 -10.05 -12.17 -14.81
N LEU A 634 -9.93 -12.90 -15.92
CA LEU A 634 -10.84 -13.99 -16.26
C LEU A 634 -10.41 -15.33 -15.64
N LYS A 635 -9.10 -15.52 -15.44
CA LYS A 635 -8.47 -16.75 -14.98
C LYS A 635 -8.50 -16.86 -13.46
N GLU A 636 -8.53 -18.08 -12.95
CA GLU A 636 -8.36 -18.37 -11.53
C GLU A 636 -6.93 -18.03 -11.07
N THR A 637 -6.77 -17.77 -9.77
CA THR A 637 -5.45 -17.56 -9.17
C THR A 637 -4.63 -18.84 -9.21
N ALA A 638 -3.30 -18.73 -9.19
CA ALA A 638 -2.42 -19.88 -9.13
C ALA A 638 -2.71 -20.73 -7.87
N PRO A 639 -2.59 -22.06 -7.96
CA PRO A 639 -2.70 -22.94 -6.80
C PRO A 639 -1.54 -22.68 -5.83
N SER A 640 -1.84 -22.68 -4.53
CA SER A 640 -0.85 -22.51 -3.47
C SER A 640 -1.04 -23.51 -2.34
N ASP A 641 0.06 -23.88 -1.69
CA ASP A 641 0.04 -24.67 -0.45
C ASP A 641 -0.49 -23.86 0.75
N TYR A 642 -0.49 -22.52 0.64
CA TYR A 642 -0.82 -21.60 1.74
C TYR A 642 -2.24 -21.02 1.64
N TYR A 643 -2.80 -20.90 0.44
CA TYR A 643 -4.11 -20.28 0.19
C TYR A 643 -4.84 -20.98 -0.96
N PRO A 644 -6.19 -21.00 -0.94
CA PRO A 644 -6.97 -21.68 -1.96
C PRO A 644 -6.85 -20.98 -3.32
N THR A 645 -7.05 -21.75 -4.40
CA THR A 645 -7.32 -21.19 -5.73
C THR A 645 -8.66 -20.45 -5.69
N LEU A 646 -8.66 -19.20 -6.16
CA LEU A 646 -9.83 -18.33 -6.19
C LEU A 646 -10.22 -18.02 -7.63
N ALA A 647 -11.52 -17.90 -7.88
CA ALA A 647 -12.03 -17.49 -9.19
C ALA A 647 -11.47 -16.13 -9.63
N GLY A 648 -11.35 -15.93 -10.93
CA GLY A 648 -11.01 -14.62 -11.50
C GLY A 648 -12.04 -13.55 -11.13
N VAL A 649 -11.62 -12.33 -10.86
CA VAL A 649 -12.54 -11.19 -10.67
C VAL A 649 -12.48 -10.32 -11.92
N PRO A 650 -13.47 -10.38 -12.83
CA PRO A 650 -13.30 -9.83 -14.17
C PRO A 650 -13.76 -8.36 -14.30
N ILE A 651 -14.30 -7.78 -13.23
CA ILE A 651 -14.80 -6.40 -13.20
C ILE A 651 -14.27 -5.71 -11.95
N PHE A 652 -13.70 -4.54 -12.13
CA PHE A 652 -13.58 -3.54 -11.08
C PHE A 652 -14.80 -2.62 -11.11
N TYR A 653 -15.36 -2.34 -9.93
CA TYR A 653 -16.47 -1.40 -9.77
C TYR A 653 -16.29 -0.58 -8.50
N ASP A 654 -16.04 0.72 -8.66
CA ASP A 654 -15.65 1.61 -7.56
C ASP A 654 -16.67 1.69 -6.40
N ARG A 655 -17.94 1.33 -6.65
CA ARG A 655 -18.99 1.24 -5.62
C ARG A 655 -18.85 0.05 -4.69
N ASN A 656 -18.08 -0.97 -5.04
CA ASN A 656 -17.79 -2.11 -4.16
C ASN A 656 -16.92 -1.67 -2.98
N ASP A 657 -16.95 -2.44 -1.90
CA ASP A 657 -16.12 -2.16 -0.71
C ASP A 657 -14.75 -2.81 -0.86
N TYR A 658 -13.72 -1.97 -0.99
CA TYR A 658 -12.30 -2.37 -1.06
C TYR A 658 -11.52 -1.99 0.21
N SER A 659 -12.22 -1.52 1.26
CA SER A 659 -11.58 -0.93 2.45
C SER A 659 -11.00 -1.95 3.44
N ILE A 660 -11.28 -3.25 3.23
CA ILE A 660 -10.91 -4.36 4.13
C ILE A 660 -11.09 -3.97 5.61
N PRO A 661 -12.33 -3.85 6.14
CA PRO A 661 -12.58 -3.29 7.47
C PRO A 661 -11.85 -4.00 8.64
N ASP A 662 -11.50 -5.28 8.47
CA ASP A 662 -10.74 -6.05 9.45
C ASP A 662 -9.22 -5.78 9.39
N LEU A 663 -8.74 -5.16 8.31
CA LEU A 663 -7.35 -4.83 8.03
C LEU A 663 -7.22 -3.53 7.20
N PRO A 664 -7.70 -2.39 7.73
CA PRO A 664 -7.96 -1.20 6.94
C PRO A 664 -6.69 -0.58 6.33
N GLU A 665 -5.52 -0.81 6.91
CA GLU A 665 -4.23 -0.35 6.38
C GLU A 665 -3.87 -1.02 5.04
N ALA A 666 -4.31 -2.28 4.83
CA ALA A 666 -4.12 -3.03 3.60
C ALA A 666 -5.26 -2.82 2.57
N GLY A 667 -6.31 -2.10 2.94
CA GLY A 667 -7.45 -1.81 2.07
C GLY A 667 -7.34 -0.45 1.37
N LYS A 668 -8.29 -0.17 0.46
CA LYS A 668 -8.46 1.14 -0.18
C LYS A 668 -9.89 1.65 -0.04
N ILE A 669 -10.02 2.88 0.47
CA ILE A 669 -11.27 3.63 0.43
C ILE A 669 -11.32 4.41 -0.88
N LEU A 670 -12.30 4.05 -1.72
CA LEU A 670 -12.45 4.60 -3.06
C LEU A 670 -13.67 5.53 -3.18
N PRO A 671 -13.62 6.52 -4.09
CA PRO A 671 -14.79 7.30 -4.46
C PRO A 671 -15.86 6.39 -5.08
N LYS A 672 -17.14 6.71 -4.87
CA LYS A 672 -18.29 5.87 -5.28
C LYS A 672 -18.97 6.44 -6.52
N LEU A 673 -18.21 6.67 -7.59
CA LEU A 673 -18.66 7.38 -8.79
C LEU A 673 -19.47 6.51 -9.76
N GLY A 674 -19.41 5.19 -9.60
CA GLY A 674 -20.04 4.25 -10.53
C GLY A 674 -19.13 3.87 -11.70
N LEU A 675 -17.82 4.12 -11.61
CA LEU A 675 -16.85 3.74 -12.63
C LEU A 675 -16.62 2.22 -12.66
N GLN A 676 -16.60 1.67 -13.86
CA GLN A 676 -16.37 0.25 -14.11
C GLN A 676 -15.26 0.01 -15.11
N VAL A 677 -14.48 -1.03 -14.86
CA VAL A 677 -13.46 -1.54 -15.78
C VAL A 677 -13.64 -3.04 -15.89
N GLN A 678 -14.08 -3.51 -17.05
CA GLN A 678 -14.36 -4.91 -17.33
C GLN A 678 -13.26 -5.51 -18.20
N VAL A 679 -12.74 -6.68 -17.82
CA VAL A 679 -11.85 -7.49 -18.66
C VAL A 679 -12.68 -8.31 -19.65
N HIS A 680 -12.45 -8.12 -20.95
CA HIS A 680 -13.11 -8.89 -22.01
C HIS A 680 -12.29 -10.07 -22.51
N SER A 681 -10.98 -9.88 -22.65
CA SER A 681 -10.06 -10.93 -23.07
C SER A 681 -8.67 -10.65 -22.51
N ILE A 682 -7.93 -11.71 -22.23
CA ILE A 682 -6.53 -11.65 -21.80
C ILE A 682 -5.75 -12.74 -22.53
N ALA A 683 -4.57 -12.41 -23.03
CA ALA A 683 -3.70 -13.38 -23.69
C ALA A 683 -3.23 -14.45 -22.69
N ASP A 684 -2.98 -15.67 -23.17
CA ASP A 684 -2.57 -16.77 -22.30
C ASP A 684 -1.25 -16.48 -21.56
N ASP A 685 -0.35 -15.74 -22.21
CA ASP A 685 0.94 -15.30 -21.71
C ASP A 685 0.91 -13.91 -21.05
N TYR A 686 -0.28 -13.32 -20.86
CA TYR A 686 -0.48 -11.99 -20.28
C TYR A 686 0.24 -10.86 -21.03
N SER A 687 0.47 -11.03 -22.34
CA SER A 687 1.07 -9.97 -23.17
C SER A 687 0.14 -8.82 -23.49
N LYS A 688 -1.15 -9.11 -23.59
CA LYS A 688 -2.18 -8.16 -24.02
C LYS A 688 -3.49 -8.46 -23.34
N MET A 689 -4.29 -7.42 -23.17
CA MET A 689 -5.61 -7.49 -22.58
C MET A 689 -6.54 -6.46 -23.23
N GLU A 690 -7.77 -6.88 -23.51
CA GLU A 690 -8.85 -5.97 -23.92
C GLU A 690 -9.76 -5.72 -22.73
N ILE A 691 -9.98 -4.45 -22.42
CA ILE A 691 -10.88 -3.99 -21.35
C ILE A 691 -11.93 -3.03 -21.91
N GLU A 692 -12.99 -2.83 -21.16
CA GLU A 692 -14.01 -1.81 -21.42
C GLU A 692 -14.23 -0.97 -20.17
N VAL A 693 -14.19 0.36 -20.34
CA VAL A 693 -14.41 1.35 -19.28
C VAL A 693 -15.82 1.92 -19.44
N SER A 694 -16.61 1.96 -18.37
CA SER A 694 -17.98 2.48 -18.43
C SER A 694 -18.46 3.06 -17.10
N LYS A 695 -19.64 3.68 -17.08
CA LYS A 695 -20.34 4.14 -15.88
C LYS A 695 -21.60 3.31 -15.65
N SER A 696 -21.90 3.00 -14.38
CA SER A 696 -23.14 2.34 -13.99
C SER A 696 -23.65 2.82 -12.64
N GLU A 697 -24.97 2.97 -12.57
CA GLU A 697 -25.71 3.29 -11.35
C GLU A 697 -26.21 2.04 -10.60
N GLN A 698 -26.00 0.86 -11.17
CA GLN A 698 -26.57 -0.40 -10.67
C GLN A 698 -25.93 -0.83 -9.34
N ALA A 699 -26.70 -1.51 -8.48
CA ALA A 699 -26.12 -2.06 -7.26
C ALA A 699 -25.15 -3.21 -7.56
N GLY A 700 -24.16 -3.44 -6.69
CA GLY A 700 -23.18 -4.52 -6.84
C GLY A 700 -23.81 -5.92 -7.02
N SER A 701 -24.97 -6.16 -6.42
CA SER A 701 -25.68 -7.45 -6.53
C SER A 701 -26.49 -7.63 -7.82
N GLU A 702 -26.50 -6.66 -8.73
CA GLU A 702 -27.21 -6.76 -10.02
C GLU A 702 -26.35 -7.42 -11.09
N LEU A 703 -27.00 -8.16 -12.01
CA LEU A 703 -26.31 -8.87 -13.09
C LEU A 703 -25.62 -7.88 -14.04
N ALA A 704 -24.30 -8.00 -14.17
CA ALA A 704 -23.51 -7.19 -15.08
C ALA A 704 -23.56 -7.77 -16.50
N TYR A 705 -23.11 -9.02 -16.68
CA TYR A 705 -23.09 -9.72 -17.97
C TYR A 705 -23.08 -11.26 -17.83
N LEU A 706 -23.16 -11.96 -18.97
CA LEU A 706 -23.02 -13.42 -19.03
C LEU A 706 -21.66 -13.81 -19.58
N LEU A 707 -21.01 -14.76 -18.94
CA LEU A 707 -19.70 -15.28 -19.31
C LEU A 707 -19.82 -16.76 -19.69
N PRO A 708 -19.82 -17.11 -20.98
CA PRO A 708 -19.70 -18.51 -21.39
C PRO A 708 -18.30 -19.06 -21.06
N ALA A 709 -18.23 -20.25 -20.47
CA ALA A 709 -16.95 -20.90 -20.13
C ALA A 709 -16.07 -21.18 -21.36
N SER A 710 -16.67 -21.30 -22.54
CA SER A 710 -15.97 -21.41 -23.82
C SER A 710 -16.58 -20.45 -24.83
N LYS A 711 -15.84 -19.39 -25.17
CA LYS A 711 -16.24 -18.44 -26.23
C LYS A 711 -16.15 -19.06 -27.63
N TYR A 712 -15.24 -20.02 -27.82
CA TYR A 712 -15.06 -20.76 -29.07
C TYR A 712 -15.16 -22.26 -28.80
N VAL A 713 -15.99 -22.97 -29.56
CA VAL A 713 -16.18 -24.42 -29.45
C VAL A 713 -15.95 -25.05 -30.81
N THR A 714 -15.11 -26.09 -30.88
CA THR A 714 -14.91 -26.88 -32.10
C THR A 714 -15.49 -28.27 -31.90
N LEU A 715 -16.36 -28.72 -32.80
CA LEU A 715 -17.07 -30.00 -32.74
C LEU A 715 -16.88 -30.79 -34.03
N ALA A 716 -16.96 -32.12 -33.96
CA ALA A 716 -17.17 -32.96 -35.14
C ALA A 716 -18.67 -33.05 -35.49
N VAL A 717 -18.99 -33.30 -36.76
CA VAL A 717 -20.37 -33.64 -37.15
C VAL A 717 -20.89 -34.81 -36.31
N GLY A 718 -22.05 -34.63 -35.65
CA GLY A 718 -22.66 -35.64 -34.77
C GLY A 718 -22.27 -35.51 -33.29
N GLU A 719 -21.23 -34.73 -32.95
CA GLU A 719 -20.82 -34.47 -31.58
C GLU A 719 -21.80 -33.56 -30.84
N ALA A 720 -21.94 -33.78 -29.54
CA ALA A 720 -22.72 -32.93 -28.64
C ALA A 720 -21.79 -32.29 -27.61
N HIS A 721 -22.05 -31.02 -27.28
CA HIS A 721 -21.28 -30.26 -26.31
C HIS A 721 -22.21 -29.61 -25.28
N SER A 722 -21.87 -29.74 -24.01
CA SER A 722 -22.58 -29.08 -22.92
C SER A 722 -21.88 -27.76 -22.60
N ALA A 723 -22.56 -26.65 -22.89
CA ALA A 723 -22.11 -25.32 -22.56
C ALA A 723 -22.30 -25.03 -21.07
N VAL A 724 -21.38 -24.26 -20.50
CA VAL A 724 -21.49 -23.69 -19.17
C VAL A 724 -21.53 -22.17 -19.32
N THR A 725 -22.49 -21.51 -18.68
CA THR A 725 -22.59 -20.04 -18.65
C THR A 725 -22.72 -19.55 -17.22
N GLU A 726 -21.86 -18.60 -16.88
CA GLU A 726 -21.86 -17.89 -15.60
C GLU A 726 -22.57 -16.53 -15.75
N ALA A 727 -23.33 -16.16 -14.73
CA ALA A 727 -23.78 -14.81 -14.47
C ALA A 727 -22.69 -14.10 -13.66
N VAL A 728 -22.20 -12.98 -14.17
CA VAL A 728 -21.24 -12.13 -13.47
C VAL A 728 -21.98 -10.88 -12.98
N TYR A 729 -21.91 -10.61 -11.69
CA TYR A 729 -22.56 -9.46 -11.05
C TYR A 729 -21.57 -8.29 -10.89
N PHE A 730 -22.06 -7.07 -10.67
CA PHE A 730 -21.19 -5.87 -10.54
C PHE A 730 -20.27 -5.90 -9.32
N ASN A 731 -20.58 -6.71 -8.31
CA ASN A 731 -19.71 -6.98 -7.17
C ASN A 731 -18.60 -7.99 -7.48
N GLY A 732 -18.47 -8.45 -8.73
CA GLY A 732 -17.51 -9.46 -9.16
C GLY A 732 -17.92 -10.90 -8.85
N SER A 733 -19.00 -11.11 -8.07
CA SER A 733 -19.50 -12.45 -7.76
C SER A 733 -20.04 -13.15 -9.01
N ARG A 734 -19.98 -14.48 -9.00
CA ARG A 734 -20.31 -15.34 -10.13
C ARG A 734 -21.30 -16.42 -9.71
N GLU A 735 -22.23 -16.76 -10.59
CA GLU A 735 -23.20 -17.84 -10.39
C GLU A 735 -23.37 -18.64 -11.68
N PHE A 736 -23.34 -19.97 -11.59
CA PHE A 736 -23.68 -20.81 -12.74
C PHE A 736 -25.17 -20.74 -13.03
N VAL A 737 -25.52 -20.21 -14.20
CA VAL A 737 -26.90 -19.99 -14.64
C VAL A 737 -27.24 -20.77 -15.90
N THR A 738 -26.45 -21.78 -16.27
CA THR A 738 -26.63 -22.59 -17.49
C THR A 738 -28.07 -23.07 -17.68
N ASP A 739 -28.70 -23.56 -16.61
CA ASP A 739 -30.07 -24.08 -16.61
C ASP A 739 -31.14 -22.97 -16.59
N GLN A 740 -30.74 -21.72 -16.45
CA GLN A 740 -31.62 -20.55 -16.45
C GLN A 740 -31.48 -19.74 -17.76
N VAL A 741 -30.38 -19.94 -18.50
CA VAL A 741 -30.07 -19.27 -19.75
C VAL A 741 -30.89 -19.84 -20.91
N THR A 742 -31.40 -18.94 -21.75
CA THR A 742 -32.01 -19.28 -23.04
C THR A 742 -30.97 -19.19 -24.15
N TYR A 743 -30.67 -20.32 -24.80
CA TYR A 743 -29.73 -20.38 -25.93
C TYR A 743 -30.46 -20.43 -27.26
N SER A 744 -29.94 -19.75 -28.28
CA SER A 744 -30.46 -19.78 -29.66
C SER A 744 -29.35 -19.82 -30.68
N SER A 745 -29.48 -20.68 -31.70
CA SER A 745 -28.49 -20.79 -32.78
C SER A 745 -28.84 -19.90 -33.97
N SER A 746 -27.85 -19.18 -34.49
CA SER A 746 -27.95 -18.45 -35.75
C SER A 746 -28.11 -19.37 -36.97
N HIS A 747 -27.59 -20.61 -36.90
CA HIS A 747 -27.68 -21.62 -37.95
C HIS A 747 -27.98 -23.01 -37.34
N PRO A 748 -29.26 -23.27 -36.96
CA PRO A 748 -29.65 -24.54 -36.34
C PRO A 748 -29.36 -25.80 -37.17
N GLU A 749 -29.21 -25.65 -38.49
CA GLU A 749 -28.82 -26.71 -39.42
C GLU A 749 -27.34 -27.10 -39.35
N ILE A 750 -26.48 -26.23 -38.83
CA ILE A 750 -25.05 -26.50 -38.57
C ILE A 750 -24.91 -27.05 -37.16
N VAL A 751 -25.48 -26.34 -36.17
CA VAL A 751 -25.51 -26.73 -34.76
C VAL A 751 -26.82 -26.26 -34.12
N SER A 752 -27.57 -27.19 -33.53
CA SER A 752 -28.84 -26.89 -32.85
C SER A 752 -28.70 -26.94 -31.34
N VAL A 753 -29.55 -26.21 -30.62
CA VAL A 753 -29.67 -26.34 -29.17
C VAL A 753 -30.65 -27.48 -28.84
N ALA A 754 -30.13 -28.62 -28.35
CA ALA A 754 -30.89 -29.86 -28.12
C ALA A 754 -31.47 -29.98 -26.69
N GLY A 755 -31.12 -29.05 -25.80
CA GLY A 755 -31.57 -28.94 -24.40
C GLY A 755 -31.03 -27.66 -23.76
N GLN A 756 -31.28 -27.41 -22.48
CA GLN A 756 -30.62 -26.28 -21.78
C GLN A 756 -29.11 -26.51 -21.78
N GLY A 757 -28.37 -25.60 -22.42
CA GLY A 757 -26.91 -25.68 -22.57
C GLY A 757 -26.36 -26.74 -23.53
N ILE A 758 -27.16 -27.62 -24.16
CA ILE A 758 -26.61 -28.70 -25.01
C ILE A 758 -26.62 -28.31 -26.49
N PHE A 759 -25.45 -28.24 -27.11
CA PHE A 759 -25.24 -27.94 -28.53
C PHE A 759 -25.00 -29.24 -29.30
N GLN A 760 -25.81 -29.52 -30.31
CA GLN A 760 -25.71 -30.71 -31.15
C GLN A 760 -25.26 -30.31 -32.55
N ALA A 761 -24.09 -30.79 -32.97
CA ALA A 761 -23.54 -30.56 -34.30
C ALA A 761 -24.19 -31.48 -35.35
N HIS A 762 -24.57 -30.91 -36.50
CA HIS A 762 -25.27 -31.60 -37.59
C HIS A 762 -24.52 -31.56 -38.92
N GLN A 763 -23.88 -30.43 -39.22
CA GLN A 763 -23.21 -30.21 -40.50
C GLN A 763 -21.96 -29.37 -40.29
N ALA A 764 -20.89 -29.67 -41.03
CA ALA A 764 -19.68 -28.85 -41.02
C ALA A 764 -19.98 -27.39 -41.44
N GLY A 765 -19.37 -26.45 -40.72
CA GLY A 765 -19.63 -25.02 -40.89
C GLY A 765 -19.47 -24.24 -39.58
N ASN A 766 -19.71 -22.94 -39.63
CA ASN A 766 -19.62 -22.04 -38.48
C ASN A 766 -21.00 -21.52 -38.09
N ALA A 767 -21.27 -21.43 -36.81
CA ALA A 767 -22.47 -20.82 -36.27
C ALA A 767 -22.16 -20.03 -35.00
N VAL A 768 -23.02 -19.07 -34.67
CA VAL A 768 -23.02 -18.37 -33.37
C VAL A 768 -24.23 -18.81 -32.58
N ILE A 769 -24.02 -19.21 -31.33
CA ILE A 769 -25.07 -19.43 -30.33
C ILE A 769 -25.17 -18.16 -29.46
N LEU A 770 -26.36 -17.58 -29.37
CA LEU A 770 -26.68 -16.46 -28.47
C LEU A 770 -27.29 -17.00 -27.18
N ALA A 771 -26.62 -16.79 -26.05
CA ALA A 771 -27.10 -17.01 -24.70
C ALA A 771 -27.82 -15.75 -24.19
N SER A 772 -28.96 -15.89 -23.50
CA SER A 772 -29.69 -14.79 -22.88
C SER A 772 -30.26 -15.13 -21.50
N TYR A 773 -30.06 -14.25 -20.52
CA TYR A 773 -30.53 -14.37 -19.13
C TYR A 773 -30.66 -12.97 -18.51
N GLU A 774 -31.78 -12.72 -17.82
CA GLU A 774 -32.15 -11.43 -17.20
C GLU A 774 -31.89 -10.17 -18.06
N GLY A 775 -32.12 -10.28 -19.37
CA GLY A 775 -31.95 -9.16 -20.32
C GLY A 775 -30.51 -8.92 -20.79
N LYS A 776 -29.54 -9.69 -20.28
CA LYS A 776 -28.15 -9.73 -20.79
C LYS A 776 -28.00 -10.84 -21.83
N THR A 777 -27.01 -10.69 -22.72
CA THR A 777 -26.72 -11.67 -23.77
C THR A 777 -25.23 -11.89 -23.96
N ALA A 778 -24.83 -13.10 -24.37
CA ALA A 778 -23.45 -13.43 -24.75
C ALA A 778 -23.41 -14.34 -25.99
N GLU A 779 -22.34 -14.25 -26.78
CA GLU A 779 -22.15 -15.02 -28.00
C GLU A 779 -21.11 -16.14 -27.81
N ILE A 780 -21.42 -17.33 -28.35
CA ILE A 780 -20.52 -18.48 -28.41
C ILE A 780 -20.33 -18.87 -29.87
N HIS A 781 -19.09 -18.88 -30.36
CA HIS A 781 -18.76 -19.22 -31.74
C HIS A 781 -18.45 -20.72 -31.85
N VAL A 782 -19.24 -21.44 -32.66
CA VAL A 782 -19.10 -22.89 -32.85
C VAL A 782 -18.60 -23.18 -34.26
N THR A 783 -17.53 -23.96 -34.37
CA THR A 783 -16.97 -24.50 -35.62
C THR A 783 -17.20 -26.01 -35.67
N VAL A 784 -17.92 -26.51 -36.67
CA VAL A 784 -18.14 -27.94 -36.88
C VAL A 784 -17.25 -28.45 -38.02
N LEU A 785 -16.45 -29.49 -37.77
CA LEU A 785 -15.51 -30.11 -38.71
C LEU A 785 -16.10 -31.39 -39.35
N GLU A 786 -15.68 -31.72 -40.57
CA GLU A 786 -16.07 -32.98 -41.25
C GLU A 786 -15.44 -34.21 -40.56
N GLU A 787 -16.19 -35.31 -40.52
CA GLU A 787 -15.86 -36.57 -39.83
C GLU A 787 -14.76 -37.35 -40.59
N ASP A 788 -13.49 -37.01 -40.36
CA ASP A 788 -12.33 -37.91 -40.53
C ASP A 788 -11.08 -37.30 -39.84
N ALA A 789 -10.95 -37.50 -38.52
CA ALA A 789 -9.76 -37.21 -37.73
C ALA A 789 -9.38 -38.42 -36.85
N PRO A 790 -8.09 -38.64 -36.53
CA PRO A 790 -7.54 -39.96 -36.21
C PRO A 790 -7.88 -40.48 -34.81
N ALA A 791 -7.75 -41.81 -34.65
CA ALA A 791 -8.17 -42.62 -33.50
C ALA A 791 -7.96 -41.99 -32.11
N GLU A 792 -8.99 -42.12 -31.27
CA GLU A 792 -9.06 -41.55 -29.93
C GLU A 792 -7.97 -42.08 -28.98
N PRO A 793 -7.38 -41.20 -28.16
CA PRO A 793 -6.43 -41.60 -27.14
C PRO A 793 -7.17 -42.31 -25.97
N VAL A 794 -6.46 -43.16 -25.22
CA VAL A 794 -7.03 -43.94 -24.08
C VAL A 794 -6.60 -43.36 -22.73
N ILE A 795 -7.45 -43.44 -21.70
CA ILE A 795 -7.14 -42.95 -20.35
C ILE A 795 -5.97 -43.77 -19.74
N THR A 796 -5.02 -43.07 -19.15
CA THR A 796 -3.85 -43.62 -18.44
C THR A 796 -3.93 -43.42 -16.93
N SER A 797 -4.53 -42.32 -16.45
CA SER A 797 -4.80 -42.05 -15.04
C SER A 797 -5.99 -41.10 -14.85
N ILE A 798 -6.55 -41.06 -13.65
CA ILE A 798 -7.53 -40.04 -13.24
C ILE A 798 -7.07 -39.37 -11.95
N GLY A 799 -7.42 -38.11 -11.75
CA GLY A 799 -7.14 -37.35 -10.54
C GLY A 799 -8.33 -36.45 -10.17
N LEU A 800 -8.47 -36.14 -8.89
CA LEU A 800 -9.40 -35.13 -8.40
C LEU A 800 -8.74 -33.74 -8.47
N ASP A 801 -9.54 -32.68 -8.54
CA ASP A 801 -9.12 -31.27 -8.49
C ASP A 801 -8.23 -30.97 -7.29
N HIS A 802 -8.54 -31.58 -6.13
CA HIS A 802 -7.73 -31.46 -4.93
C HIS A 802 -7.57 -32.81 -4.21
N PRO A 803 -6.44 -33.04 -3.51
CA PRO A 803 -6.25 -34.22 -2.66
C PRO A 803 -6.99 -34.11 -1.30
N PHE A 804 -7.49 -32.92 -0.97
CA PHE A 804 -8.20 -32.61 0.27
C PHE A 804 -9.20 -31.46 0.07
N TYR A 805 -10.36 -31.51 0.72
CA TYR A 805 -11.41 -30.50 0.71
C TYR A 805 -11.75 -30.08 2.15
N GLN A 806 -11.81 -28.79 2.42
CA GLN A 806 -12.27 -28.25 3.70
C GLN A 806 -13.52 -27.41 3.50
N LEU A 807 -14.62 -27.80 4.14
CA LEU A 807 -15.96 -27.27 3.90
C LEU A 807 -16.62 -26.82 5.20
N VAL A 808 -17.43 -25.78 5.21
CA VAL A 808 -18.25 -25.41 6.37
C VAL A 808 -19.55 -26.23 6.37
N VAL A 809 -20.14 -26.52 7.53
CA VAL A 809 -21.45 -27.18 7.63
C VAL A 809 -22.48 -26.37 6.85
N GLY A 810 -23.06 -26.97 5.81
CA GLY A 810 -23.99 -26.33 4.89
C GLY A 810 -23.38 -26.04 3.52
N ASP A 811 -22.06 -26.02 3.40
CA ASP A 811 -21.37 -25.78 2.13
C ASP A 811 -21.52 -26.93 1.16
N THR A 812 -21.36 -26.59 -0.11
CA THR A 812 -21.26 -27.55 -1.21
C THR A 812 -20.01 -27.29 -2.03
N HIS A 813 -19.34 -28.35 -2.50
CA HIS A 813 -18.15 -28.27 -3.37
C HIS A 813 -18.28 -29.25 -4.53
N GLN A 814 -18.04 -28.80 -5.75
CA GLN A 814 -18.09 -29.67 -6.93
C GLN A 814 -16.72 -30.28 -7.17
N ALA A 815 -16.56 -31.58 -6.92
CA ALA A 815 -15.34 -32.29 -7.26
C ALA A 815 -15.20 -32.40 -8.79
N VAL A 816 -13.99 -32.16 -9.31
CA VAL A 816 -13.67 -32.31 -10.73
C VAL A 816 -12.71 -33.49 -10.91
N VAL A 817 -13.01 -34.36 -11.87
CA VAL A 817 -12.21 -35.55 -12.15
C VAL A 817 -11.54 -35.38 -13.49
N THR A 818 -10.23 -35.21 -13.50
CA THR A 818 -9.45 -35.08 -14.74
C THR A 818 -8.87 -36.43 -15.13
N ALA A 819 -9.15 -36.89 -16.35
CA ALA A 819 -8.45 -38.01 -16.98
C ALA A 819 -7.21 -37.52 -17.72
N VAL A 820 -6.11 -38.27 -17.64
CA VAL A 820 -4.91 -38.09 -18.48
C VAL A 820 -4.91 -39.17 -19.55
N TYR A 821 -4.81 -38.80 -20.81
CA TYR A 821 -4.86 -39.69 -21.96
C TYR A 821 -3.47 -40.11 -22.46
N SER A 822 -3.40 -41.17 -23.26
CA SER A 822 -2.16 -41.74 -23.80
C SER A 822 -1.37 -40.81 -24.72
N ASP A 823 -2.01 -39.78 -25.25
CA ASP A 823 -1.40 -38.71 -26.04
C ASP A 823 -0.92 -37.53 -25.19
N GLY A 824 -1.06 -37.62 -23.85
CA GLY A 824 -0.69 -36.60 -22.89
C GLY A 824 -1.74 -35.51 -22.68
N LYS A 825 -2.87 -35.55 -23.38
CA LYS A 825 -3.98 -34.61 -23.14
C LYS A 825 -4.71 -34.93 -21.85
N THR A 826 -5.30 -33.92 -21.26
CA THR A 826 -6.20 -34.06 -20.12
C THR A 826 -7.64 -33.73 -20.54
N GLU A 827 -8.62 -34.36 -19.88
CA GLU A 827 -10.04 -34.06 -20.08
C GLU A 827 -10.75 -34.15 -18.73
N ASP A 828 -11.70 -33.26 -18.49
CA ASP A 828 -12.66 -33.40 -17.41
C ASP A 828 -13.64 -34.55 -17.74
N ILE A 829 -13.64 -35.56 -16.88
CA ILE A 829 -14.49 -36.74 -16.95
C ILE A 829 -15.45 -36.83 -15.77
N THR A 830 -15.68 -35.75 -15.02
CA THR A 830 -16.54 -35.69 -13.83
C THR A 830 -17.90 -36.33 -14.07
N ALA A 831 -18.56 -35.99 -15.18
CA ALA A 831 -19.86 -36.54 -15.55
C ALA A 831 -19.84 -38.04 -15.90
N ARG A 832 -18.65 -38.62 -16.13
CA ARG A 832 -18.42 -40.04 -16.45
C ARG A 832 -17.79 -40.82 -15.29
N ALA A 833 -17.49 -40.16 -14.17
CA ALA A 833 -16.85 -40.76 -13.01
C ALA A 833 -17.89 -41.24 -11.98
N GLU A 834 -17.56 -42.28 -11.23
CA GLU A 834 -18.37 -42.83 -10.15
C GLU A 834 -17.87 -42.29 -8.80
N PHE A 835 -18.65 -41.47 -8.12
CA PHE A 835 -18.32 -40.90 -6.81
C PHE A 835 -18.90 -41.69 -5.64
N ARG A 836 -18.15 -41.72 -4.53
CA ARG A 836 -18.60 -42.31 -3.27
C ARG A 836 -17.93 -41.66 -2.07
N SER A 837 -18.74 -41.14 -1.14
CA SER A 837 -18.27 -40.76 0.20
C SER A 837 -18.25 -41.97 1.14
N LEU A 838 -17.16 -42.16 1.90
CA LEU A 838 -17.06 -43.22 2.90
C LEU A 838 -17.92 -42.96 4.15
N ASN A 839 -18.25 -41.70 4.45
CA ASN A 839 -19.16 -41.32 5.52
C ASN A 839 -20.10 -40.17 5.09
N PRO A 840 -21.23 -40.51 4.41
CA PRO A 840 -22.21 -39.54 3.93
C PRO A 840 -22.92 -38.73 5.02
N SER A 841 -22.71 -39.04 6.30
CA SER A 841 -23.23 -38.23 7.41
C SER A 841 -22.34 -37.02 7.72
N VAL A 842 -21.06 -37.05 7.35
CA VAL A 842 -20.11 -35.94 7.48
C VAL A 842 -20.15 -35.07 6.22
N ALA A 843 -19.90 -35.69 5.07
CA ALA A 843 -20.07 -35.05 3.76
C ALA A 843 -20.71 -36.06 2.79
N GLU A 844 -21.86 -35.71 2.24
CA GLU A 844 -22.53 -36.48 1.18
C GLU A 844 -21.94 -36.09 -0.18
N VAL A 845 -21.96 -37.00 -1.16
CA VAL A 845 -21.61 -36.67 -2.54
C VAL A 845 -22.69 -37.20 -3.48
N THR A 846 -23.08 -36.41 -4.46
CA THR A 846 -24.04 -36.80 -5.50
C THR A 846 -23.37 -37.57 -6.65
N ALA A 847 -24.16 -38.07 -7.60
CA ALA A 847 -23.64 -38.84 -8.74
C ALA A 847 -22.84 -37.97 -9.74
N ASP A 848 -23.07 -36.66 -9.73
CA ASP A 848 -22.39 -35.64 -10.53
C ASP A 848 -21.18 -35.02 -9.80
N GLY A 849 -20.84 -35.47 -8.58
CA GLY A 849 -19.63 -35.05 -7.87
C GLY A 849 -19.80 -33.89 -6.89
N LEU A 850 -21.03 -33.41 -6.66
CA LEU A 850 -21.30 -32.36 -5.69
C LEU A 850 -21.22 -32.89 -4.26
N ILE A 851 -20.19 -32.49 -3.53
CA ILE A 851 -20.01 -32.73 -2.10
C ILE A 851 -20.90 -31.75 -1.33
N THR A 852 -21.65 -32.23 -0.34
CA THR A 852 -22.43 -31.41 0.61
C THR A 852 -21.97 -31.70 2.02
N ALA A 853 -21.46 -30.68 2.70
CA ALA A 853 -21.00 -30.75 4.07
C ALA A 853 -22.18 -30.76 5.05
N LYS A 854 -22.36 -31.84 5.79
CA LYS A 854 -23.54 -32.07 6.66
C LYS A 854 -23.26 -31.90 8.14
N SER A 855 -22.09 -32.33 8.60
CA SER A 855 -21.74 -32.22 10.02
C SER A 855 -20.23 -32.24 10.21
N VAL A 856 -19.76 -31.56 11.26
CA VAL A 856 -18.34 -31.46 11.62
C VAL A 856 -17.68 -32.84 11.75
N GLY A 857 -16.54 -33.02 11.10
CA GLY A 857 -15.76 -34.26 11.06
C GLY A 857 -14.98 -34.42 9.76
N SER A 858 -14.30 -35.55 9.57
CA SER A 858 -13.64 -35.88 8.30
C SER A 858 -14.17 -37.16 7.65
N THR A 859 -14.09 -37.23 6.32
CA THR A 859 -14.40 -38.41 5.51
C THR A 859 -13.50 -38.51 4.28
N ILE A 860 -13.60 -39.59 3.50
CA ILE A 860 -12.86 -39.77 2.24
C ILE A 860 -13.87 -39.83 1.11
N LEU A 861 -13.63 -39.00 0.09
CA LEU A 861 -14.24 -39.08 -1.22
C LEU A 861 -13.44 -40.05 -2.09
N GLN A 862 -14.10 -41.09 -2.60
CA GLN A 862 -13.55 -42.02 -3.58
C GLN A 862 -14.16 -41.73 -4.94
N VAL A 863 -13.34 -41.77 -5.99
CA VAL A 863 -13.79 -41.65 -7.38
C VAL A 863 -13.19 -42.71 -8.28
N ALA A 864 -13.97 -43.21 -9.24
CA ALA A 864 -13.55 -44.23 -10.19
C ALA A 864 -14.01 -43.94 -11.63
N SER A 865 -13.21 -44.31 -12.62
CA SER A 865 -13.61 -44.33 -14.04
C SER A 865 -12.94 -45.51 -14.74
N GLY A 866 -13.74 -46.49 -15.17
CA GLY A 866 -13.23 -47.76 -15.70
C GLY A 866 -12.41 -48.53 -14.64
N GLU A 867 -11.13 -48.78 -14.94
CA GLU A 867 -10.19 -49.45 -14.01
C GLU A 867 -9.39 -48.48 -13.13
N HIS A 868 -9.52 -47.16 -13.33
CA HIS A 868 -8.75 -46.13 -12.62
C HIS A 868 -9.52 -45.58 -11.42
N GLN A 869 -8.81 -45.28 -10.32
CA GLN A 869 -9.36 -44.75 -9.07
C GLN A 869 -8.51 -43.62 -8.50
N ALA A 870 -9.15 -42.67 -7.81
CA ALA A 870 -8.52 -41.62 -7.01
C ALA A 870 -9.31 -41.39 -5.71
N GLU A 871 -8.66 -40.78 -4.71
CA GLU A 871 -9.26 -40.48 -3.41
C GLU A 871 -8.84 -39.08 -2.93
N ALA A 872 -9.71 -38.42 -2.16
CA ALA A 872 -9.43 -37.16 -1.48
C ALA A 872 -10.10 -37.15 -0.09
N GLU A 873 -9.47 -36.49 0.90
CA GLU A 873 -10.07 -36.31 2.22
C GLU A 873 -11.01 -35.08 2.25
N VAL A 874 -12.13 -35.15 2.96
CA VAL A 874 -13.09 -34.04 3.14
C VAL A 874 -13.22 -33.75 4.64
N ALA A 875 -12.83 -32.56 5.09
CA ALA A 875 -13.01 -32.05 6.45
C ALA A 875 -14.15 -31.02 6.50
N VAL A 876 -14.98 -31.08 7.54
CA VAL A 876 -16.14 -30.18 7.72
C VAL A 876 -16.03 -29.34 9.01
N VAL A 877 -16.19 -28.01 8.93
CA VAL A 877 -16.03 -26.99 10.01
C VAL A 877 -17.27 -26.06 10.14
N ILE A 878 -17.29 -25.01 10.98
CA ILE A 878 -18.42 -24.05 11.16
C ILE A 878 -17.94 -22.58 11.05
N ASP A 879 -18.71 -21.69 10.42
CA ASP A 879 -18.44 -20.25 10.28
C ASP A 879 -19.38 -19.42 11.19
N GLU A 880 -18.85 -18.51 12.04
CA GLU A 880 -19.69 -17.81 13.03
C GLU A 880 -19.27 -16.37 13.41
N CYS A 881 -20.26 -15.45 13.37
CA CYS A 881 -20.24 -14.12 14.00
C CYS A 881 -20.84 -14.17 15.42
N PHE A 882 -20.02 -13.83 16.42
CA PHE A 882 -20.33 -14.00 17.85
C PHE A 882 -20.30 -12.69 18.64
N ILE A 883 -20.88 -12.66 19.84
CA ILE A 883 -20.90 -11.47 20.72
C ILE A 883 -19.47 -10.95 21.00
N ALA A 884 -18.51 -11.84 21.26
CA ALA A 884 -17.12 -11.45 21.46
C ALA A 884 -16.50 -10.86 20.18
N THR A 885 -16.72 -11.48 19.02
CA THR A 885 -16.29 -10.96 17.71
C THR A 885 -16.92 -9.60 17.39
N ALA A 886 -18.22 -9.42 17.63
CA ALA A 886 -18.93 -8.16 17.41
C ALA A 886 -18.47 -7.03 18.36
N ALA A 887 -18.04 -7.37 19.58
CA ALA A 887 -17.56 -6.40 20.55
C ALA A 887 -16.10 -6.00 20.28
N PHE A 888 -15.22 -6.96 20.04
CA PHE A 888 -13.78 -6.71 19.85
C PHE A 888 -13.42 -6.39 18.39
N GLY A 889 -14.34 -6.60 17.45
CA GLY A 889 -14.19 -6.21 16.03
C GLY A 889 -13.88 -7.40 15.14
N SER A 890 -13.05 -8.35 15.59
CA SER A 890 -12.66 -9.51 14.77
C SER A 890 -12.51 -10.79 15.61
N LYS A 891 -12.65 -11.95 14.96
CA LYS A 891 -12.41 -13.27 15.56
C LYS A 891 -10.92 -13.53 15.86
N PHE A 892 -10.06 -12.64 15.36
CA PHE A 892 -8.60 -12.68 15.42
C PHE A 892 -8.01 -11.78 16.51
N GLN A 893 -8.84 -10.95 17.16
CA GLN A 893 -8.38 -10.14 18.29
C GLN A 893 -7.87 -11.05 19.43
N PRO A 894 -6.75 -10.72 20.10
CA PRO A 894 -6.13 -11.57 21.11
C PRO A 894 -7.11 -12.06 22.19
N GLU A 895 -8.04 -11.19 22.59
CA GLU A 895 -9.08 -11.49 23.57
C GLU A 895 -10.08 -12.53 23.06
N VAL A 896 -10.48 -12.45 21.80
CA VAL A 896 -11.44 -13.37 21.17
C VAL A 896 -10.78 -14.71 20.88
N ALA A 897 -9.54 -14.70 20.39
CA ALA A 897 -8.74 -15.91 20.17
C ALA A 897 -8.53 -16.68 21.49
N LEU A 898 -8.19 -15.98 22.58
CA LEU A 898 -8.03 -16.57 23.90
C LEU A 898 -9.33 -17.23 24.41
N LEU A 899 -10.48 -16.57 24.22
CA LEU A 899 -11.79 -17.13 24.60
C LEU A 899 -12.14 -18.38 23.78
N ARG A 900 -11.79 -18.41 22.48
CA ARG A 900 -11.96 -19.57 21.60
C ARG A 900 -11.09 -20.74 22.04
N LEU A 901 -9.81 -20.50 22.31
CA LEU A 901 -8.91 -21.55 22.82
C LEU A 901 -9.41 -22.13 24.15
N PHE A 902 -9.90 -21.28 25.05
CA PHE A 902 -10.50 -21.75 26.31
C PHE A 902 -11.76 -22.60 26.10
N ARG A 903 -12.63 -22.18 25.16
CA ARG A 903 -13.80 -22.96 24.76
C ARG A 903 -13.38 -24.36 24.31
N ASP A 904 -12.40 -24.45 23.42
CA ASP A 904 -11.99 -25.69 22.78
C ASP A 904 -11.26 -26.63 23.75
N GLN A 905 -10.34 -26.09 24.53
CA GLN A 905 -9.51 -26.86 25.44
C GLN A 905 -10.19 -27.23 26.76
N TYR A 906 -11.15 -26.41 27.24
CA TYR A 906 -11.77 -26.60 28.56
C TYR A 906 -13.28 -26.79 28.50
N LEU A 907 -14.03 -25.94 27.80
CA LEU A 907 -15.50 -26.01 27.83
C LEU A 907 -16.03 -27.24 27.07
N LEU A 908 -15.51 -27.50 25.86
CA LEU A 908 -15.93 -28.64 25.05
C LEU A 908 -15.50 -30.00 25.63
N GLN A 909 -14.63 -30.04 26.63
CA GLN A 909 -14.25 -31.27 27.32
C GLN A 909 -15.30 -31.76 28.33
N SER A 910 -16.33 -30.96 28.63
CA SER A 910 -17.37 -31.32 29.60
C SER A 910 -18.77 -31.22 29.00
N SER A 911 -19.68 -32.13 29.40
CA SER A 911 -21.07 -32.12 28.91
C SER A 911 -21.81 -30.82 29.26
N VAL A 912 -21.47 -30.20 30.39
CA VAL A 912 -22.05 -28.91 30.80
C VAL A 912 -21.50 -27.76 29.95
N GLY A 913 -20.21 -27.77 29.64
CA GLY A 913 -19.60 -26.76 28.77
C GLY A 913 -20.08 -26.89 27.32
N LYS A 914 -20.26 -28.11 26.79
CA LYS A 914 -20.90 -28.31 25.47
C LYS A 914 -22.30 -27.71 25.39
N ALA A 915 -23.15 -27.96 26.40
CA ALA A 915 -24.49 -27.39 26.46
C ALA A 915 -24.48 -25.85 26.59
N PHE A 916 -23.48 -25.28 27.29
CA PHE A 916 -23.29 -23.83 27.37
C PHE A 916 -22.87 -23.23 26.02
N VAL A 917 -21.93 -23.87 25.31
CA VAL A 917 -21.48 -23.44 23.99
C VAL A 917 -22.62 -23.51 22.97
N GLU A 918 -23.39 -24.60 22.98
CA GLU A 918 -24.57 -24.76 22.13
C GLU A 918 -25.63 -23.67 22.38
N LEU A 919 -25.87 -23.33 23.66
CA LEU A 919 -26.75 -22.21 24.03
C LEU A 919 -26.18 -20.88 23.53
N TYR A 920 -24.89 -20.64 23.73
CA TYR A 920 -24.22 -19.43 23.26
C TYR A 920 -24.36 -19.29 21.74
N TYR A 921 -24.15 -20.36 20.98
CA TYR A 921 -24.21 -20.34 19.51
C TYR A 921 -25.63 -20.16 18.98
N THR A 922 -26.61 -20.70 19.70
CA THR A 922 -28.03 -20.54 19.31
C THR A 922 -28.52 -19.09 19.45
N TYR A 923 -28.04 -18.36 20.46
CA TYR A 923 -28.60 -17.04 20.81
C TYR A 923 -27.67 -15.86 20.54
N SER A 924 -26.38 -16.08 20.33
CA SER A 924 -25.41 -15.00 20.14
C SER A 924 -25.47 -14.30 18.78
N PRO A 925 -25.77 -14.93 17.63
CA PRO A 925 -25.75 -14.23 16.33
C PRO A 925 -26.68 -13.00 16.25
N PRO A 926 -27.97 -13.05 16.66
CA PRO A 926 -28.84 -11.85 16.62
C PRO A 926 -28.43 -10.78 17.64
N ILE A 927 -27.80 -11.16 18.75
CA ILE A 927 -27.29 -10.21 19.76
C ILE A 927 -26.01 -9.55 19.25
N ALA A 928 -25.14 -10.32 18.60
CA ALA A 928 -23.89 -9.86 17.99
C ALA A 928 -24.16 -8.82 16.88
N GLN A 929 -25.14 -9.08 16.00
CA GLN A 929 -25.58 -8.12 14.98
C GLN A 929 -26.07 -6.80 15.57
N PHE A 930 -26.77 -6.84 16.70
CA PHE A 930 -27.23 -5.62 17.37
C PHE A 930 -26.09 -4.81 18.00
N ILE A 931 -25.06 -5.48 18.52
CA ILE A 931 -23.86 -4.85 19.11
C ILE A 931 -22.95 -4.28 18.01
N ALA A 932 -22.79 -4.98 16.89
CA ALA A 932 -21.88 -4.61 15.81
C ALA A 932 -22.16 -3.21 15.21
N ASN A 933 -23.42 -2.76 15.25
CA ASN A 933 -23.86 -1.48 14.71
C ASN A 933 -23.74 -0.29 15.69
N SER A 934 -23.07 -0.44 16.84
CA SER A 934 -22.95 0.65 17.82
C SER A 934 -21.66 0.60 18.64
N GLU A 935 -20.82 1.63 18.47
CA GLU A 935 -19.56 1.79 19.21
C GLU A 935 -19.74 1.87 20.73
N ILE A 936 -20.84 2.46 21.20
CA ILE A 936 -21.17 2.53 22.62
C ILE A 936 -21.48 1.13 23.17
N LEU A 937 -22.24 0.32 22.45
CA LEU A 937 -22.54 -1.06 22.84
C LEU A 937 -21.29 -1.94 22.80
N LYS A 938 -20.42 -1.79 21.79
CA LYS A 938 -19.11 -2.46 21.74
C LYS A 938 -18.28 -2.14 22.97
N LEU A 939 -18.15 -0.86 23.33
CA LEU A 939 -17.42 -0.43 24.54
C LEU A 939 -17.99 -1.06 25.81
N LEU A 940 -19.32 -1.05 25.98
CA LEU A 940 -19.98 -1.67 27.14
C LEU A 940 -19.74 -3.18 27.21
N VAL A 941 -19.78 -3.87 26.08
CA VAL A 941 -19.54 -5.31 26.02
C VAL A 941 -18.06 -5.64 26.27
N ARG A 942 -17.12 -4.83 25.76
CA ARG A 942 -15.68 -4.94 26.10
C ARG A 942 -15.45 -4.79 27.60
N LEU A 943 -16.06 -3.81 28.25
CA LEU A 943 -15.97 -3.61 29.70
C LEU A 943 -16.46 -4.83 30.50
N VAL A 944 -17.47 -5.55 29.98
CA VAL A 944 -18.00 -6.77 30.61
C VAL A 944 -17.13 -7.99 30.33
N LEU A 945 -16.57 -8.11 29.11
CA LEU A 945 -15.78 -9.27 28.69
C LEU A 945 -14.33 -9.22 29.19
N MET A 946 -13.72 -8.04 29.33
CA MET A 946 -12.32 -7.90 29.75
C MET A 946 -11.99 -8.62 31.07
N PRO A 947 -12.80 -8.55 32.15
CA PRO A 947 -12.58 -9.35 33.35
C PRO A 947 -12.56 -10.86 33.09
N VAL A 948 -13.42 -11.34 32.17
CA VAL A 948 -13.49 -12.77 31.80
C VAL A 948 -12.25 -13.18 31.01
N VAL A 949 -11.83 -12.37 30.04
CA VAL A 949 -10.60 -12.54 29.26
C VAL A 949 -9.39 -12.64 30.18
N THR A 950 -9.25 -11.73 31.14
CA THR A 950 -8.14 -11.76 32.11
C THR A 950 -8.15 -13.02 32.97
N ILE A 951 -9.33 -13.48 33.42
CA ILE A 951 -9.44 -14.74 34.18
C ILE A 951 -9.02 -15.92 33.32
N VAL A 952 -9.50 -15.99 32.07
CA VAL A 952 -9.14 -17.05 31.13
C VAL A 952 -7.64 -17.04 30.86
N TYR A 953 -7.04 -15.86 30.65
CA TYR A 953 -5.60 -15.71 30.44
C TYR A 953 -4.79 -16.30 31.60
N VAL A 954 -5.19 -15.99 32.84
CA VAL A 954 -4.52 -16.52 34.05
C VAL A 954 -4.72 -18.03 34.19
N VAL A 955 -5.89 -18.56 33.84
CA VAL A 955 -6.17 -20.01 33.88
C VAL A 955 -5.34 -20.77 32.84
N MET A 956 -5.18 -20.20 31.65
CA MET A 956 -4.43 -20.80 30.55
C MET A 956 -2.91 -20.67 30.72
N ASN A 957 -2.44 -19.73 31.55
CA ASN A 957 -1.02 -19.50 31.82
C ASN A 957 -0.65 -19.76 33.30
N PRO A 958 -0.45 -21.03 33.72
CA PRO A 958 -0.28 -21.41 35.13
C PRO A 958 1.00 -20.88 35.80
N VAL A 959 1.95 -20.34 35.02
CA VAL A 959 3.16 -19.67 35.51
C VAL A 959 2.82 -18.45 36.37
N TRP A 960 1.76 -17.70 36.03
CA TRP A 960 1.33 -16.52 36.78
C TRP A 960 0.64 -16.88 38.10
N LEU A 961 -0.08 -18.01 38.15
CA LEU A 961 -0.63 -18.55 39.40
C LEU A 961 0.49 -19.00 40.36
N LEU A 962 1.56 -19.58 39.83
CA LEU A 962 2.76 -19.94 40.61
C LEU A 962 3.51 -18.70 41.09
N ALA A 963 3.67 -17.68 40.25
CA ALA A 963 4.29 -16.41 40.61
C ALA A 963 3.48 -15.66 41.69
N GLY A 964 2.16 -15.62 41.56
CA GLY A 964 1.26 -15.05 42.57
C GLY A 964 1.27 -15.82 43.89
N MET A 965 1.32 -17.16 43.84
CA MET A 965 1.49 -17.98 45.04
C MET A 965 2.86 -17.76 45.70
N LEU A 966 3.94 -17.59 44.92
CA LEU A 966 5.28 -17.24 45.42
C LEU A 966 5.31 -15.85 46.05
N ALA A 967 4.68 -14.86 45.41
CA ALA A 967 4.56 -13.49 45.92
C ALA A 967 3.75 -13.45 47.22
N TRP A 968 2.66 -14.24 47.31
CA TRP A 968 1.89 -14.37 48.54
C TRP A 968 2.66 -15.14 49.63
N PHE A 969 3.45 -16.16 49.26
CA PHE A 969 4.32 -16.87 50.20
C PHE A 969 5.41 -15.95 50.75
N THR A 970 6.08 -15.17 49.89
CA THR A 970 7.12 -14.21 50.29
C THR A 970 6.53 -13.07 51.13
N TRP A 971 5.34 -12.58 50.79
CA TRP A 971 4.62 -11.58 51.58
C TRP A 971 4.16 -12.12 52.95
N SER A 972 3.58 -13.31 53.00
CA SER A 972 3.13 -13.93 54.26
C SER A 972 4.29 -14.36 55.16
N TRP A 973 5.44 -14.73 54.57
CA TRP A 973 6.67 -15.04 55.29
C TRP A 973 7.31 -13.76 55.87
N ARG A 974 7.35 -12.65 55.11
CA ARG A 974 7.78 -11.34 55.61
C ARG A 974 6.92 -10.84 56.78
N ARG A 975 5.61 -11.11 56.77
CA ARG A 975 4.69 -10.77 57.87
C ARG A 975 4.80 -11.62 59.13
N LYS A 976 5.53 -12.75 59.11
CA LYS A 976 5.82 -13.56 60.31
C LYS A 976 7.17 -13.25 60.94
N ILE A 977 8.01 -12.46 60.27
CA ILE A 977 9.36 -12.09 60.71
C ILE A 977 9.39 -10.66 61.29
N VAL A 978 8.30 -9.91 61.16
CA VAL A 978 8.00 -8.64 61.85
C VAL A 978 6.88 -8.89 62.83
#